data_AF-A0A256XK91-F1
#
_entry.id   AF-A0A256XK91-F1
#
_cell.length_a   1.000
_cell.length_b   1.000
_cell.length_c   1.000
_cell.angle_alpha   90.00
_cell.angle_beta   90.00
_cell.angle_gamma   90.00
#
_symmetry.space_group_name_H-M   'P 1'
#
loop_
_entity.id
_entity.type
_entity.pdbx_description
1 polymer ?
#
loop_
_entity_poly.entity_id
_entity_poly.type
_entity_poly.pdbx_seq_one_letter_code
_entity_poly.pdbx_strand_id
1 'polypeptide(L)'
;MTRKKTRFILTILFVLSLVFSGCIQQTKTPVDIENQQILNNQLQQSTIIAGSYLTHMTNDEGMITYEYDPFTNISSFENYNILRHSGTIYAMMQTFNETKDPLLLQAAQRAISFLIKQIKPFNESYCIVYNDEVKLGGTALAVIALVEYTIVTGDQKYLSTMNKLADYLLLSQKSSGEFISKRYYSTGEISDFVSGYYPGEALLALCRLYSLTQDTKLLDSAVSAAQYLILNRDVNLSIDQLNHDHWLLMALNDLYRFKQDQIYLDHAKKISLAILGFQRNEYDRFSENESWIGSYYTPPRSTPTATRSEGLIASYHLFNDFSENQTFLNSIAYAINLSINFQLQMQYTNETVNNLNHSPLGIGGFKASFTDNTIRNDYVQHNICAIIGFYHLQRSDESFNQNIIMFQNTIQNPILNCDILEISMIKGSEFLVSNQRTEGNFNYEYDFVSQAQSLDDNEVRQAGALWGISLLYKKQPNTKLYDSFLKGYNFFKNHTTKGSNDTQWIIYPSDDSYGKTGTVALVCLSIIEFLRSSEIIDDSLNTSLRLDLDFYLDFLLSVRMENGLFHQNYYYNGTGFGSSSPYFDGETLLALCKAYNYMNRTDLKPYIIKIAQKCHQSYIIEALQIDEDSSTTKGFFQWGIMSYYEILQTNWEGLDDYSTVIINLADWMIDVHNTLDRTRNTAYAYEGIIHAYVVSIDINDQFHKQKFKQVIDIGLYKLTSWQVGGPLQNQYLLNHPTSDSFAIGGIMNHKEEPFLRIDVTQHQMHAVILALTYVYDC
;
A
#
# COMPACT_ATOMS: atom_id res chain seq x y z
N MET A 1 0.20 75.95 -7.94
CA MET A 1 -0.56 76.67 -8.99
C MET A 1 -0.85 75.71 -10.14
N THR A 2 -2.14 75.55 -10.47
CA THR A 2 -2.73 75.28 -11.82
C THR A 2 -2.13 74.16 -12.69
N ARG A 3 -2.76 72.98 -12.82
CA ARG A 3 -3.95 72.60 -13.64
C ARG A 3 -3.71 72.48 -15.17
N LYS A 4 -3.94 71.23 -15.63
CA LYS A 4 -4.76 70.77 -16.79
C LYS A 4 -4.15 70.97 -18.20
N LYS A 5 -3.85 69.88 -18.94
CA LYS A 5 -4.73 68.86 -19.61
C LYS A 5 -5.27 69.33 -20.97
N THR A 6 -4.85 68.65 -22.05
CA THR A 6 -5.64 68.25 -23.25
C THR A 6 -4.90 67.07 -23.94
N ARG A 7 -5.31 65.78 -23.86
CA ARG A 7 -6.33 65.01 -24.63
C ARG A 7 -5.92 64.83 -26.13
N PHE A 8 -5.85 63.64 -26.79
CA PHE A 8 -6.62 62.38 -26.73
C PHE A 8 -5.92 61.17 -27.48
N ILE A 9 -5.91 59.98 -26.85
CA ILE A 9 -6.17 58.56 -27.28
C ILE A 9 -5.46 57.90 -28.51
N LEU A 10 -4.70 56.80 -28.30
CA LEU A 10 -5.08 55.38 -28.57
C LEU A 10 -3.97 54.35 -28.19
N THR A 11 -4.30 53.50 -27.19
CA THR A 11 -4.04 52.04 -27.07
C THR A 11 -2.64 51.45 -26.77
N ILE A 12 -2.65 50.60 -25.72
CA ILE A 12 -1.79 49.43 -25.38
C ILE A 12 -0.57 49.66 -24.44
N LEU A 13 -0.54 48.84 -23.38
CA LEU A 13 0.57 48.47 -22.46
C LEU A 13 0.86 49.33 -21.23
N PHE A 14 0.12 49.04 -20.17
CA PHE A 14 0.59 49.05 -18.77
C PHE A 14 -0.12 47.84 -18.13
N VAL A 15 0.55 46.93 -17.42
CA VAL A 15 0.74 47.02 -15.97
C VAL A 15 1.44 45.72 -15.46
N LEU A 16 2.36 45.91 -14.50
CA LEU A 16 2.83 45.02 -13.42
C LEU A 16 3.66 43.76 -13.71
N SER A 17 4.96 43.92 -13.39
CA SER A 17 5.79 42.93 -12.71
C SER A 17 5.22 42.54 -11.33
N LEU A 18 4.59 41.37 -11.25
CA LEU A 18 4.33 40.60 -10.03
C LEU A 18 4.09 39.14 -10.49
N VAL A 19 5.16 38.36 -10.65
CA VAL A 19 5.03 36.90 -10.80
C VAL A 19 5.02 36.34 -9.38
N PHE A 20 3.81 36.20 -8.85
CA PHE A 20 3.53 35.38 -7.68
C PHE A 20 3.96 33.94 -7.97
N SER A 21 4.73 33.34 -7.05
CA SER A 21 4.71 31.90 -6.82
C SER A 21 3.26 31.50 -6.52
N GLY A 22 2.60 30.91 -7.50
CA GLY A 22 1.23 30.41 -7.35
C GLY A 22 1.21 29.19 -6.44
N CYS A 23 1.11 29.40 -5.12
CA CYS A 23 0.38 28.46 -4.29
C CYS A 23 -1.06 28.44 -4.83
N ILE A 24 -1.47 27.33 -5.43
CA ILE A 24 -2.89 27.05 -5.65
C ILE A 24 -3.51 26.83 -4.27
N GLN A 25 -3.84 27.92 -3.56
CA GLN A 25 -4.89 27.85 -2.55
C GLN A 25 -6.20 27.69 -3.33
N GLN A 26 -6.64 26.44 -3.49
CA GLN A 26 -8.01 26.18 -3.90
C GLN A 26 -8.92 26.84 -2.86
N THR A 27 -9.61 27.91 -3.28
CA THR A 27 -10.63 28.55 -2.45
C THR A 27 -11.76 27.55 -2.27
N LYS A 28 -12.00 27.09 -1.03
CA LYS A 28 -13.12 26.19 -0.69
C LYS A 28 -14.41 26.72 -1.31
N THR A 29 -15.18 25.86 -1.98
CA THR A 29 -16.46 26.28 -2.53
C THR A 29 -17.45 26.54 -1.39
N PRO A 30 -18.51 27.36 -1.58
CA PRO A 30 -19.52 27.60 -0.55
C PRO A 30 -20.18 26.30 -0.02
N VAL A 31 -20.31 25.29 -0.88
CA VAL A 31 -20.86 23.96 -0.53
C VAL A 31 -19.91 23.18 0.39
N ASP A 32 -18.60 23.26 0.15
CA ASP A 32 -17.60 22.59 1.01
C ASP A 32 -17.59 23.18 2.42
N ILE A 33 -17.78 24.49 2.54
CA ILE A 33 -17.84 25.20 3.82
C ILE A 33 -19.09 24.77 4.60
N GLU A 34 -20.24 24.69 3.94
CA GLU A 34 -21.51 24.27 4.55
C GLU A 34 -21.45 22.82 5.03
N ASN A 35 -20.97 21.89 4.19
CA ASN A 35 -20.82 20.48 4.56
C ASN A 35 -19.85 20.29 5.73
N GLN A 36 -18.73 21.03 5.74
CA GLN A 36 -17.78 20.98 6.85
C GLN A 36 -18.40 21.50 8.15
N GLN A 37 -19.22 22.55 8.08
CA GLN A 37 -19.91 23.09 9.24
C GLN A 37 -20.99 22.12 9.78
N ILE A 38 -21.70 21.42 8.90
CA ILE A 38 -22.65 20.36 9.28
C ILE A 38 -21.94 19.23 10.02
N LEU A 39 -20.83 18.72 9.48
CA LEU A 39 -20.05 17.66 10.12
C LEU A 39 -19.52 18.12 11.49
N ASN A 40 -18.96 19.32 11.59
CA ASN A 40 -18.49 19.87 12.87
C ASN A 40 -19.61 19.93 13.93
N ASN A 41 -20.80 20.37 13.53
CA ASN A 41 -21.95 20.39 14.43
C ASN A 41 -22.35 18.96 14.85
N GLN A 42 -22.32 18.01 13.93
CA GLN A 42 -22.62 16.60 14.22
C GLN A 42 -21.61 15.98 15.19
N LEU A 43 -20.31 16.23 15.02
CA LEU A 43 -19.25 15.77 15.94
C LEU A 43 -19.43 16.35 17.35
N GLN A 44 -19.75 17.64 17.45
CA GLN A 44 -20.01 18.29 18.73
C GLN A 44 -21.25 17.70 19.42
N GLN A 45 -22.34 17.51 18.68
CA GLN A 45 -23.56 16.90 19.22
C GLN A 45 -23.31 15.45 19.64
N SER A 46 -22.61 14.67 18.83
CA SER A 46 -22.19 13.29 19.14
C SER A 46 -21.45 13.22 20.47
N THR A 47 -20.55 14.18 20.71
CA THR A 47 -19.77 14.28 21.96
C THR A 47 -20.64 14.61 23.17
N ILE A 48 -21.58 15.55 23.03
CA ILE A 48 -22.50 15.94 24.11
C ILE A 48 -23.41 14.77 24.52
N ILE A 49 -24.00 14.07 23.56
CA ILE A 49 -24.91 12.95 23.86
C ILE A 49 -24.14 11.74 24.40
N ALA A 50 -22.91 11.48 23.95
CA ALA A 50 -22.05 10.44 24.53
C ALA A 50 -21.70 10.75 26.00
N GLY A 51 -21.37 12.00 26.33
CA GLY A 51 -21.15 12.43 27.71
C GLY A 51 -22.38 12.25 28.58
N SER A 52 -23.56 12.59 28.04
CA SER A 52 -24.84 12.34 28.73
C SER A 52 -25.06 10.85 28.96
N TYR A 53 -24.83 9.99 27.96
CA TYR A 53 -24.94 8.54 28.08
C TYR A 53 -24.04 7.99 29.19
N LEU A 54 -22.75 8.34 29.18
CA LEU A 54 -21.77 7.88 30.17
C LEU A 54 -22.13 8.33 31.59
N THR A 55 -22.70 9.52 31.73
CA THR A 55 -23.21 10.03 33.02
C THR A 55 -24.33 9.15 33.57
N HIS A 56 -25.32 8.80 32.73
CA HIS A 56 -26.45 7.96 33.13
C HIS A 56 -26.06 6.49 33.35
N MET A 57 -25.07 5.99 32.61
CA MET A 57 -24.57 4.62 32.75
C MET A 57 -23.59 4.42 33.92
N THR A 58 -23.28 5.48 34.67
CA THR A 58 -22.46 5.41 35.88
C THR A 58 -23.34 5.48 37.11
N ASN A 59 -23.47 4.37 37.83
CA ASN A 59 -24.32 4.29 39.03
C ASN A 59 -23.75 5.07 40.23
N ASP A 60 -24.48 5.06 41.35
CA ASP A 60 -24.11 5.78 42.57
C ASP A 60 -22.86 5.19 43.24
N GLU A 61 -22.60 3.89 43.08
CA GLU A 61 -21.37 3.23 43.55
C GLU A 61 -20.15 3.52 42.66
N GLY A 62 -20.36 4.13 41.50
CA GLY A 62 -19.34 4.42 40.49
C GLY A 62 -19.05 3.27 39.53
N MET A 63 -19.84 2.19 39.51
CA MET A 63 -19.74 1.17 38.46
C MET A 63 -20.36 1.69 37.17
N ILE A 64 -19.67 1.46 36.04
CA ILE A 64 -20.17 1.82 34.71
C ILE A 64 -20.82 0.57 34.11
N THR A 65 -22.07 0.68 33.66
CA THR A 65 -22.77 -0.41 32.96
C THR A 65 -21.88 -1.01 31.87
N TYR A 66 -21.62 -2.31 31.96
CA TYR A 66 -20.70 -2.98 31.03
C TYR A 66 -21.34 -3.17 29.66
N GLU A 67 -22.59 -3.65 29.65
CA GLU A 67 -23.37 -3.88 28.44
C GLU A 67 -24.82 -3.42 28.65
N TYR A 68 -25.40 -2.81 27.62
CA TYR A 68 -26.78 -2.37 27.59
C TYR A 68 -27.43 -2.73 26.24
N ASP A 69 -28.61 -3.36 26.29
CA ASP A 69 -29.42 -3.63 25.12
C ASP A 69 -30.59 -2.61 25.04
N PRO A 70 -30.58 -1.72 24.04
CA PRO A 70 -31.62 -0.70 23.89
C PRO A 70 -32.97 -1.26 23.45
N PHE A 71 -33.07 -2.49 22.91
CA PHE A 71 -34.35 -3.08 22.51
C PHE A 71 -35.06 -3.73 23.68
N THR A 72 -34.34 -4.48 24.50
CA THR A 72 -34.89 -5.12 25.71
C THR A 72 -34.88 -4.21 26.94
N ASN A 73 -34.15 -3.08 26.88
CA ASN A 73 -33.90 -2.18 27.99
C ASN A 73 -33.21 -2.85 29.20
N ILE A 74 -32.35 -3.83 28.93
CA ILE A 74 -31.62 -4.59 29.95
C ILE A 74 -30.19 -4.06 30.03
N SER A 75 -29.75 -3.74 31.26
CA SER A 75 -28.35 -3.47 31.59
C SER A 75 -27.73 -4.70 32.25
N SER A 76 -26.51 -5.05 31.88
CA SER A 76 -25.79 -6.19 32.43
C SER A 76 -24.45 -5.79 33.06
N PHE A 77 -24.17 -6.41 34.19
CA PHE A 77 -22.89 -6.37 34.91
C PHE A 77 -22.24 -7.77 35.00
N GLU A 78 -22.85 -8.82 34.44
CA GLU A 78 -22.41 -10.21 34.63
C GLU A 78 -20.99 -10.47 34.12
N ASN A 79 -20.58 -9.75 33.06
CA ASN A 79 -19.25 -9.85 32.45
C ASN A 79 -18.37 -8.63 32.73
N TYR A 80 -18.55 -8.00 33.90
CA TYR A 80 -17.86 -6.76 34.24
C TYR A 80 -16.34 -6.86 34.02
N ASN A 81 -15.81 -5.89 33.27
CA ASN A 81 -14.40 -5.85 32.93
C ASN A 81 -13.75 -4.57 33.44
N ILE A 82 -12.93 -4.69 34.49
CA ILE A 82 -12.26 -3.56 35.13
C ILE A 82 -11.29 -2.81 34.20
N LEU A 83 -10.74 -3.51 33.19
CA LEU A 83 -9.88 -2.89 32.18
C LEU A 83 -10.69 -1.92 31.32
N ARG A 84 -11.88 -2.35 30.88
CA ARG A 84 -12.80 -1.49 30.11
C ARG A 84 -13.34 -0.34 30.95
N HIS A 85 -13.64 -0.57 32.23
CA HIS A 85 -13.99 0.50 33.17
C HIS A 85 -12.92 1.60 33.22
N SER A 86 -11.65 1.21 33.31
CA SER A 86 -10.53 2.16 33.32
C SER A 86 -10.42 2.95 32.01
N GLY A 87 -10.54 2.26 30.88
CA GLY A 87 -10.59 2.91 29.57
C GLY A 87 -11.79 3.86 29.41
N THR A 88 -12.96 3.52 29.93
CA THR A 88 -14.13 4.41 29.89
C THR A 88 -13.92 5.66 30.73
N ILE A 89 -13.22 5.59 31.87
CA ILE A 89 -12.84 6.80 32.63
C ILE A 89 -11.97 7.73 31.78
N TYR A 90 -10.99 7.18 31.05
CA TYR A 90 -10.18 7.96 30.11
C TYR A 90 -11.06 8.70 29.09
N ALA A 91 -12.02 8.00 28.46
CA ALA A 91 -12.98 8.63 27.55
C ALA A 91 -13.89 9.67 28.21
N MET A 92 -14.32 9.45 29.46
CA MET A 92 -15.11 10.42 30.22
C MET A 92 -14.31 11.70 30.48
N MET A 93 -13.01 11.60 30.79
CA MET A 93 -12.16 12.77 31.02
C MET A 93 -11.89 13.55 29.74
N GLN A 94 -11.64 12.85 28.62
CA GLN A 94 -11.55 13.48 27.28
C GLN A 94 -12.84 14.21 26.93
N THR A 95 -13.99 13.53 27.12
CA THR A 95 -15.32 14.11 26.84
C THR A 95 -15.64 15.29 27.75
N PHE A 96 -15.26 15.23 29.03
CA PHE A 96 -15.38 16.37 29.95
C PHE A 96 -14.48 17.52 29.52
N ASN A 97 -13.26 17.26 29.04
CA ASN A 97 -12.37 18.31 28.56
C ASN A 97 -13.01 19.11 27.41
N GLU A 98 -13.77 18.45 26.54
CA GLU A 98 -14.48 19.10 25.43
C GLU A 98 -15.79 19.77 25.84
N THR A 99 -16.61 19.10 26.64
CA THR A 99 -17.97 19.56 26.97
C THR A 99 -18.04 20.49 28.17
N LYS A 100 -17.06 20.38 29.07
CA LYS A 100 -17.05 21.01 30.40
C LYS A 100 -18.31 20.71 31.24
N ASP A 101 -18.99 19.59 30.98
CA ASP A 101 -20.18 19.20 31.73
C ASP A 101 -19.85 18.76 33.18
N PRO A 102 -20.29 19.50 34.21
CA PRO A 102 -20.00 19.15 35.59
C PRO A 102 -20.63 17.82 36.05
N LEU A 103 -21.74 17.38 35.45
CA LEU A 103 -22.39 16.11 35.81
C LEU A 103 -21.55 14.92 35.34
N LEU A 104 -20.98 15.03 34.13
CA LEU A 104 -20.03 14.04 33.60
C LEU A 104 -18.76 13.96 34.48
N LEU A 105 -18.21 15.10 34.91
CA LEU A 105 -17.06 15.10 35.82
C LEU A 105 -17.40 14.40 37.14
N GLN A 106 -18.57 14.67 37.72
CA GLN A 106 -18.99 14.00 38.96
C GLN A 106 -19.14 12.48 38.76
N ALA A 107 -19.72 12.05 37.63
CA ALA A 107 -19.79 10.63 37.28
C ALA A 107 -18.39 10.00 37.14
N ALA A 108 -17.47 10.66 36.43
CA ALA A 108 -16.09 10.20 36.27
C ALA A 108 -15.38 10.10 37.64
N GLN A 109 -15.60 11.05 38.55
CA GLN A 109 -15.04 10.99 39.90
C GLN A 109 -15.60 9.84 40.74
N ARG A 110 -16.89 9.50 40.61
CA ARG A 110 -17.45 8.28 41.21
C ARG A 110 -16.81 7.03 40.60
N ALA A 111 -16.66 6.99 39.28
CA ALA A 111 -16.03 5.87 38.59
C ALA A 111 -14.56 5.67 38.98
N ILE A 112 -13.80 6.75 39.14
CA ILE A 112 -12.44 6.72 39.69
C ILE A 112 -12.47 6.21 41.13
N SER A 113 -13.41 6.68 41.96
CA SER A 113 -13.54 6.21 43.35
C SER A 113 -13.81 4.71 43.43
N PHE A 114 -14.58 4.15 42.49
CA PHE A 114 -14.75 2.70 42.33
C PHE A 114 -13.44 2.02 41.92
N LEU A 115 -12.73 2.56 40.93
CA LEU A 115 -11.45 2.02 40.45
C LEU A 115 -10.39 1.97 41.55
N ILE A 116 -10.26 3.03 42.36
CA ILE A 116 -9.30 3.09 43.47
C ILE A 116 -9.53 1.95 44.49
N LYS A 117 -10.78 1.50 44.70
CA LYS A 117 -11.08 0.37 45.60
C LYS A 117 -10.52 -0.97 45.08
N GLN A 118 -10.26 -1.08 43.77
CA GLN A 118 -9.70 -2.26 43.12
C GLN A 118 -8.17 -2.28 43.14
N ILE A 119 -7.53 -1.20 43.58
CA ILE A 119 -6.08 -1.14 43.73
C ILE A 119 -5.68 -1.96 44.96
N LYS A 120 -4.72 -2.87 44.79
CA LYS A 120 -4.14 -3.68 45.86
C LYS A 120 -2.61 -3.59 45.86
N PRO A 121 -1.97 -3.73 47.03
CA PRO A 121 -0.52 -3.84 47.11
C PRO A 121 -0.02 -5.15 46.47
N PHE A 122 1.06 -5.06 45.70
CA PHE A 122 1.78 -6.19 45.14
C PHE A 122 3.28 -5.93 45.30
N ASN A 123 3.93 -6.60 46.24
CA ASN A 123 5.27 -6.26 46.72
C ASN A 123 5.33 -4.76 47.16
N GLU A 124 6.29 -4.00 46.65
CA GLU A 124 6.42 -2.55 46.90
C GLU A 124 5.63 -1.67 45.91
N SER A 125 4.86 -2.29 45.01
CA SER A 125 4.06 -1.66 43.95
C SER A 125 2.56 -1.81 44.19
N TYR A 126 1.74 -1.20 43.33
CA TYR A 126 0.27 -1.36 43.31
C TYR A 126 -0.18 -1.95 41.98
N CYS A 127 -1.25 -2.75 42.01
CA CYS A 127 -1.87 -3.28 40.80
C CYS A 127 -3.40 -3.26 40.89
N ILE A 128 -4.06 -3.34 39.74
CA ILE A 128 -5.51 -3.52 39.67
C ILE A 128 -5.83 -5.01 39.78
N VAL A 129 -6.62 -5.38 40.79
CA VAL A 129 -7.04 -6.76 41.02
C VAL A 129 -8.55 -6.88 40.85
N TYR A 130 -8.99 -7.80 40.00
CA TYR A 130 -10.40 -8.11 39.85
C TYR A 130 -10.58 -9.61 39.59
N ASN A 131 -11.45 -10.27 40.36
CA ASN A 131 -11.64 -11.73 40.33
C ASN A 131 -10.32 -12.53 40.43
N ASP A 132 -9.44 -12.12 41.35
CA ASP A 132 -8.08 -12.69 41.54
C ASP A 132 -7.12 -12.55 40.35
N GLU A 133 -7.51 -11.82 39.29
CA GLU A 133 -6.63 -11.57 38.14
C GLU A 133 -5.98 -10.20 38.21
N VAL A 134 -4.69 -10.16 37.88
CA VAL A 134 -3.92 -8.93 37.63
C VAL A 134 -3.56 -8.89 36.15
N LYS A 135 -4.32 -8.10 35.39
CA LYS A 135 -4.08 -7.88 33.95
C LYS A 135 -3.19 -6.66 33.77
N LEU A 136 -2.11 -6.81 33.00
CA LEU A 136 -1.18 -5.71 32.69
C LEU A 136 -1.94 -4.49 32.13
N GLY A 137 -2.78 -4.74 31.11
CA GLY A 137 -3.61 -3.72 30.48
C GLY A 137 -4.57 -3.00 31.44
N GLY A 138 -5.09 -3.70 32.45
CA GLY A 138 -5.95 -3.10 33.45
C GLY A 138 -5.20 -2.09 34.34
N THR A 139 -3.96 -2.42 34.72
CA THR A 139 -3.11 -1.50 35.47
C THR A 139 -2.64 -0.33 34.59
N ALA A 140 -2.28 -0.60 33.33
CA ALA A 140 -1.88 0.43 32.38
C ALA A 140 -3.01 1.44 32.09
N LEU A 141 -4.23 0.98 31.81
CA LEU A 141 -5.37 1.86 31.56
C LEU A 141 -5.81 2.63 32.80
N ALA A 142 -5.62 2.08 34.01
CA ALA A 142 -5.82 2.84 35.24
C ALA A 142 -4.84 4.03 35.34
N VAL A 143 -3.56 3.83 34.99
CA VAL A 143 -2.58 4.92 34.92
C VAL A 143 -2.99 5.95 33.87
N ILE A 144 -3.35 5.52 32.65
CA ILE A 144 -3.78 6.43 31.57
C ILE A 144 -4.98 7.27 32.00
N ALA A 145 -6.00 6.66 32.60
CA ALA A 145 -7.19 7.36 33.08
C ALA A 145 -6.89 8.40 34.17
N LEU A 146 -6.00 8.07 35.11
CA LEU A 146 -5.60 8.98 36.19
C LEU A 146 -4.66 10.10 35.71
N VAL A 147 -3.81 9.84 34.70
CA VAL A 147 -3.00 10.86 34.04
C VAL A 147 -3.93 11.86 33.35
N GLU A 148 -4.89 11.37 32.57
CA GLU A 148 -5.86 12.23 31.88
C GLU A 148 -6.69 13.06 32.88
N TYR A 149 -7.15 12.44 33.97
CA TYR A 149 -7.82 13.16 35.06
C TYR A 149 -6.94 14.30 35.60
N THR A 150 -5.67 14.02 35.85
CA THR A 150 -4.71 14.99 36.40
C THR A 150 -4.48 16.15 35.42
N ILE A 151 -4.33 15.87 34.12
CA ILE A 151 -4.14 16.88 33.07
C ILE A 151 -5.38 17.77 32.96
N VAL A 152 -6.56 17.17 32.85
CA VAL A 152 -7.80 17.89 32.57
C VAL A 152 -8.29 18.72 33.77
N THR A 153 -8.08 18.24 34.99
CA THR A 153 -8.56 18.92 36.21
C THR A 153 -7.49 19.73 36.95
N GLY A 154 -6.21 19.45 36.69
CA GLY A 154 -5.09 19.97 37.49
C GLY A 154 -4.94 19.33 38.88
N ASP A 155 -5.82 18.40 39.27
CA ASP A 155 -5.79 17.74 40.58
C ASP A 155 -4.79 16.58 40.61
N GLN A 156 -3.70 16.77 41.35
CA GLN A 156 -2.59 15.82 41.43
C GLN A 156 -2.72 14.77 42.54
N LYS A 157 -3.87 14.66 43.23
CA LYS A 157 -4.01 13.76 44.40
C LYS A 157 -3.70 12.29 44.14
N TYR A 158 -3.79 11.84 42.89
CA TYR A 158 -3.53 10.45 42.50
C TYR A 158 -2.09 10.20 42.02
N LEU A 159 -1.21 11.22 42.00
CA LEU A 159 0.15 11.09 41.46
C LEU A 159 0.95 9.99 42.18
N SER A 160 0.90 9.94 43.52
CA SER A 160 1.56 8.88 44.28
C SER A 160 0.99 7.49 43.96
N THR A 161 -0.31 7.38 43.69
CA THR A 161 -0.96 6.12 43.31
C THR A 161 -0.52 5.69 41.91
N MET A 162 -0.45 6.63 40.95
CA MET A 162 0.02 6.36 39.59
C MET A 162 1.47 5.87 39.57
N ASN A 163 2.36 6.48 40.35
CA ASN A 163 3.75 6.02 40.48
C ASN A 163 3.82 4.57 40.98
N LYS A 164 3.00 4.20 41.97
CA LYS A 164 2.95 2.83 42.48
C LYS A 164 2.35 1.83 41.49
N LEU A 165 1.38 2.26 40.67
CA LEU A 165 0.86 1.44 39.57
C LEU A 165 1.90 1.27 38.45
N ALA A 166 2.67 2.31 38.14
CA ALA A 166 3.77 2.25 37.18
C ALA A 166 4.91 1.34 37.67
N ASP A 167 5.25 1.36 38.97
CA ASP A 167 6.19 0.41 39.57
C ASP A 167 5.80 -1.04 39.27
N TYR A 168 4.51 -1.37 39.20
CA TYR A 168 4.04 -2.71 38.82
C TYR A 168 4.22 -3.00 37.33
N LEU A 169 4.03 -2.02 36.45
CA LEU A 169 4.31 -2.17 35.02
C LEU A 169 5.80 -2.46 34.82
N LEU A 170 6.69 -1.71 35.51
CA LEU A 170 8.13 -1.93 35.49
C LEU A 170 8.50 -3.34 36.00
N LEU A 171 7.90 -3.77 37.12
CA LEU A 171 8.08 -5.12 37.68
C LEU A 171 7.61 -6.23 36.71
N SER A 172 6.65 -5.91 35.84
CA SER A 172 6.09 -6.85 34.87
C SER A 172 6.86 -6.92 33.54
N GLN A 173 7.90 -6.10 33.38
CA GLN A 173 8.79 -6.12 32.21
C GLN A 173 9.95 -7.10 32.43
N LYS A 174 10.18 -8.01 31.47
CA LYS A 174 11.36 -8.88 31.43
C LYS A 174 12.57 -8.08 30.95
N SER A 175 13.77 -8.61 31.16
CA SER A 175 15.02 -8.01 30.68
C SER A 175 15.10 -7.86 29.16
N SER A 176 14.31 -8.63 28.41
CA SER A 176 14.18 -8.53 26.94
C SER A 176 13.31 -7.34 26.48
N GLY A 177 12.61 -6.66 27.39
CA GLY A 177 11.60 -5.65 27.07
C GLY A 177 10.17 -6.19 26.95
N GLU A 178 10.01 -7.52 26.87
CA GLU A 178 8.71 -8.19 26.84
C GLU A 178 7.94 -7.98 28.16
N PHE A 179 6.64 -7.70 28.08
CA PHE A 179 5.78 -7.63 29.26
C PHE A 179 5.02 -8.93 29.55
N ILE A 180 4.83 -9.21 30.83
CA ILE A 180 3.95 -10.27 31.32
C ILE A 180 2.51 -9.79 31.28
N SER A 181 1.65 -10.49 30.52
CA SER A 181 0.28 -10.04 30.25
C SER A 181 -0.67 -10.22 31.44
N LYS A 182 -0.57 -11.32 32.19
CA LYS A 182 -1.50 -11.64 33.28
C LYS A 182 -0.86 -12.45 34.40
N ARG A 183 -1.26 -12.15 35.64
CA ARG A 183 -0.94 -12.93 36.85
C ARG A 183 -2.19 -13.22 37.67
N TYR A 184 -2.10 -14.20 38.57
CA TYR A 184 -3.06 -14.41 39.65
C TYR A 184 -2.57 -13.69 40.91
N TYR A 185 -3.44 -12.90 41.54
CA TYR A 185 -3.07 -12.06 42.68
C TYR A 185 -2.75 -12.89 43.93
N SER A 186 -3.57 -13.90 44.23
CA SER A 186 -3.44 -14.76 45.41
C SER A 186 -2.14 -15.58 45.44
N THR A 187 -1.66 -16.05 44.28
CA THR A 187 -0.47 -16.91 44.17
C THR A 187 0.75 -16.19 43.60
N GLY A 188 0.57 -15.08 42.89
CA GLY A 188 1.62 -14.40 42.13
C GLY A 188 2.02 -15.11 40.82
N GLU A 189 1.39 -16.25 40.52
CA GLU A 189 1.70 -17.07 39.34
C GLU A 189 1.37 -16.33 38.05
N ILE A 190 2.22 -16.53 37.05
CA ILE A 190 2.05 -15.98 35.70
C ILE A 190 1.11 -16.91 34.93
N SER A 191 0.13 -16.34 34.25
CA SER A 191 -0.74 -17.08 33.34
C SER A 191 -0.11 -17.19 31.95
N ASP A 192 -0.36 -18.30 31.26
CA ASP A 192 0.07 -18.52 29.86
C ASP A 192 -0.62 -17.60 28.84
N PHE A 193 -1.62 -16.82 29.27
CA PHE A 193 -2.30 -15.87 28.40
C PHE A 193 -1.38 -14.73 27.97
N VAL A 194 -1.22 -14.53 26.67
CA VAL A 194 -0.48 -13.42 26.05
C VAL A 194 -1.46 -12.54 25.27
N SER A 195 -1.46 -11.24 25.57
CA SER A 195 -2.29 -10.25 24.87
C SER A 195 -1.48 -9.51 23.81
N GLY A 196 -2.05 -9.36 22.61
CA GLY A 196 -1.47 -8.54 21.54
C GLY A 196 -1.46 -7.03 21.85
N TYR A 197 -2.33 -6.56 22.75
CA TYR A 197 -2.57 -5.11 22.99
C TYR A 197 -2.04 -4.60 24.34
N TYR A 198 -1.92 -5.48 25.36
CA TYR A 198 -1.49 -5.04 26.69
C TYR A 198 -0.09 -4.43 26.72
N PRO A 199 0.89 -4.92 25.93
CA PRO A 199 2.18 -4.25 25.83
C PRO A 199 2.09 -2.81 25.31
N GLY A 200 1.26 -2.56 24.29
CA GLY A 200 1.00 -1.21 23.77
C GLY A 200 0.34 -0.29 24.80
N GLU A 201 -0.64 -0.81 25.55
CA GLU A 201 -1.29 -0.08 26.65
C GLU A 201 -0.28 0.30 27.75
N ALA A 202 0.59 -0.64 28.16
CA ALA A 202 1.62 -0.40 29.16
C ALA A 202 2.66 0.63 28.68
N LEU A 203 3.10 0.53 27.43
CA LEU A 203 4.01 1.50 26.82
C LEU A 203 3.40 2.91 26.83
N LEU A 204 2.14 3.05 26.41
CA LEU A 204 1.44 4.33 26.44
C LEU A 204 1.33 4.89 27.86
N ALA A 205 0.97 4.06 28.83
CA ALA A 205 0.87 4.48 30.24
C ALA A 205 2.20 5.02 30.78
N LEU A 206 3.31 4.36 30.46
CA LEU A 206 4.66 4.80 30.85
C LEU A 206 5.02 6.14 30.19
N CYS A 207 4.79 6.31 28.88
CA CYS A 207 5.01 7.57 28.17
C CYS A 207 4.17 8.72 28.75
N ARG A 208 2.88 8.48 29.00
CA ARG A 208 1.95 9.49 29.52
C ARG A 208 2.31 9.90 30.95
N LEU A 209 2.64 8.96 31.83
CA LEU A 209 3.07 9.31 33.20
C LEU A 209 4.45 9.97 33.22
N TYR A 210 5.38 9.58 32.33
CA TYR A 210 6.65 10.27 32.14
C TYR A 210 6.45 11.74 31.81
N SER A 211 5.48 12.08 30.97
CA SER A 211 5.19 13.49 30.62
C SER A 211 4.88 14.36 31.84
N LEU A 212 4.29 13.79 32.90
CA LEU A 212 3.97 14.50 34.15
C LEU A 212 5.13 14.49 35.17
N THR A 213 5.86 13.38 35.25
CA THR A 213 6.81 13.12 36.36
C THR A 213 8.25 13.36 35.99
N GLN A 214 8.59 13.24 34.69
CA GLN A 214 9.95 13.21 34.17
C GLN A 214 10.82 12.11 34.81
N ASP A 215 10.23 11.03 35.35
CA ASP A 215 10.98 9.89 35.88
C ASP A 215 11.54 9.04 34.72
N THR A 216 12.86 9.13 34.53
CA THR A 216 13.57 8.47 33.42
C THR A 216 13.40 6.96 33.41
N LYS A 217 13.12 6.31 34.55
CA LYS A 217 12.86 4.86 34.58
C LYS A 217 11.66 4.46 33.73
N LEU A 218 10.64 5.32 33.69
CA LEU A 218 9.44 5.11 32.88
C LEU A 218 9.78 5.19 31.38
N LEU A 219 10.57 6.20 31.00
CA LEU A 219 11.01 6.36 29.61
C LEU A 219 11.91 5.21 29.16
N ASP A 220 12.87 4.79 29.99
CA ASP A 220 13.77 3.67 29.67
C ASP A 220 12.99 2.36 29.47
N SER A 221 11.98 2.11 30.30
CA SER A 221 11.09 0.95 30.16
C SER A 221 10.23 1.03 28.90
N ALA A 222 9.71 2.21 28.56
CA ALA A 222 8.94 2.43 27.32
C ALA A 222 9.80 2.17 26.06
N VAL A 223 11.06 2.61 26.07
CA VAL A 223 12.04 2.34 25.00
C VAL A 223 12.29 0.84 24.85
N SER A 224 12.54 0.14 25.96
CA SER A 224 12.78 -1.30 25.96
C SER A 224 11.56 -2.08 25.42
N ALA A 225 10.35 -1.67 25.81
CA ALA A 225 9.12 -2.23 25.29
C ALA A 225 8.96 -2.00 23.79
N ALA A 226 9.19 -0.77 23.30
CA ALA A 226 9.10 -0.45 21.87
C ALA A 226 10.06 -1.32 21.06
N GLN A 227 11.31 -1.44 21.50
CA GLN A 227 12.32 -2.26 20.84
C GLN A 227 11.91 -3.72 20.77
N TYR A 228 11.38 -4.30 21.86
CA TYR A 228 10.88 -5.68 21.84
C TYR A 228 9.72 -5.87 20.84
N LEU A 229 8.73 -4.98 20.85
CA LEU A 229 7.58 -5.10 19.96
C LEU A 229 7.99 -5.01 18.49
N ILE A 230 8.92 -4.11 18.17
CA ILE A 230 9.36 -3.86 16.79
C ILE A 230 10.34 -4.95 16.30
N LEU A 231 11.37 -5.24 17.09
CA LEU A 231 12.53 -6.03 16.66
C LEU A 231 12.43 -7.51 17.02
N ASN A 232 11.43 -7.90 17.82
CA ASN A 232 11.22 -9.29 18.21
C ASN A 232 9.80 -9.78 17.92
N ARG A 233 8.77 -9.06 18.37
CA ARG A 233 7.36 -9.50 18.16
C ARG A 233 6.97 -9.42 16.68
N ASP A 234 7.30 -8.30 16.02
CA ASP A 234 6.72 -7.97 14.71
C ASP A 234 7.70 -8.06 13.52
N VAL A 235 8.98 -8.34 13.78
CA VAL A 235 10.06 -8.28 12.77
C VAL A 235 9.78 -9.15 11.54
N ASN A 236 9.26 -10.36 11.74
CA ASN A 236 9.00 -11.34 10.67
C ASN A 236 7.54 -11.37 10.20
N LEU A 237 6.70 -10.45 10.67
CA LEU A 237 5.29 -10.42 10.28
C LEU A 237 5.12 -9.61 8.99
N SER A 238 4.38 -10.15 8.02
CA SER A 238 3.91 -9.40 6.86
C SER A 238 2.82 -8.39 7.28
N ILE A 239 2.52 -7.43 6.40
CA ILE A 239 1.55 -6.35 6.67
C ILE A 239 0.18 -6.91 7.08
N ASP A 240 -0.28 -8.00 6.45
CA ASP A 240 -1.56 -8.66 6.73
C ASP A 240 -1.60 -9.42 8.06
N GLN A 241 -0.43 -9.76 8.62
CA GLN A 241 -0.29 -10.49 9.88
C GLN A 241 -0.11 -9.59 11.09
N LEU A 242 0.15 -8.30 10.89
CA LEU A 242 0.37 -7.36 11.98
C LEU A 242 -0.89 -7.16 12.82
N ASN A 243 -0.69 -7.04 14.13
CA ASN A 243 -1.73 -6.51 14.99
C ASN A 243 -1.94 -5.03 14.67
N HIS A 244 -3.20 -4.62 14.48
CA HIS A 244 -3.57 -3.21 14.33
C HIS A 244 -3.57 -2.51 15.70
N ASP A 245 -2.42 -2.56 16.38
CA ASP A 245 -2.23 -2.14 17.76
C ASP A 245 -2.24 -0.60 17.87
N HIS A 246 -3.44 -0.04 17.94
CA HIS A 246 -3.66 1.40 18.10
C HIS A 246 -3.04 1.99 19.38
N TRP A 247 -2.94 1.20 20.46
CA TRP A 247 -2.25 1.63 21.68
C TRP A 247 -0.77 1.83 21.42
N LEU A 248 -0.13 0.89 20.70
CA LEU A 248 1.25 1.04 20.27
C LEU A 248 1.44 2.26 19.36
N LEU A 249 0.54 2.52 18.40
CA LEU A 249 0.63 3.71 17.55
C LEU A 249 0.58 5.02 18.35
N MET A 250 -0.35 5.13 19.31
CA MET A 250 -0.39 6.26 20.25
C MET A 250 0.90 6.37 21.08
N ALA A 251 1.42 5.23 21.53
CA ALA A 251 2.62 5.20 22.37
C ALA A 251 3.89 5.56 21.60
N LEU A 252 4.03 5.14 20.33
CA LEU A 252 5.14 5.51 19.45
C LEU A 252 5.10 6.99 19.08
N ASN A 253 3.91 7.55 18.88
CA ASN A 253 3.73 8.98 18.69
C ASN A 253 4.28 9.77 19.89
N ASP A 254 3.96 9.37 21.11
CA ASP A 254 4.51 10.02 22.31
C ASP A 254 6.02 9.76 22.47
N LEU A 255 6.44 8.51 22.31
CA LEU A 255 7.82 8.08 22.53
C LEU A 255 8.78 8.80 21.58
N TYR A 256 8.42 8.96 20.31
CA TYR A 256 9.27 9.66 19.33
C TYR A 256 9.53 11.12 19.73
N ARG A 257 8.58 11.78 20.40
CA ARG A 257 8.74 13.16 20.92
C ARG A 257 9.68 13.23 22.12
N PHE A 258 9.83 12.15 22.88
CA PHE A 258 10.73 12.07 24.03
C PHE A 258 12.11 11.54 23.64
N LYS A 259 12.17 10.58 22.71
CA LYS A 259 13.38 9.91 22.24
C LYS A 259 13.17 9.47 20.79
N GLN A 260 13.72 10.24 19.86
CA GLN A 260 13.62 9.93 18.43
C GLN A 260 14.44 8.68 18.08
N ASP A 261 13.81 7.77 17.35
CA ASP A 261 14.45 6.62 16.71
C ASP A 261 13.65 6.29 15.44
N GLN A 262 14.34 6.15 14.31
CA GLN A 262 13.72 5.93 13.01
C GLN A 262 12.91 4.63 12.98
N ILE A 263 13.29 3.61 13.76
CA ILE A 263 12.55 2.35 13.83
C ILE A 263 11.10 2.55 14.30
N TYR A 264 10.83 3.61 15.09
CA TYR A 264 9.48 3.93 15.56
C TYR A 264 8.62 4.49 14.43
N LEU A 265 9.17 5.40 13.61
CA LEU A 265 8.50 5.95 12.43
C LEU A 265 8.20 4.86 11.41
N ASP A 266 9.20 4.04 11.10
CA ASP A 266 9.09 2.97 10.09
C ASP A 266 8.05 1.93 10.53
N HIS A 267 8.07 1.54 11.81
CA HIS A 267 7.11 0.59 12.33
C HIS A 267 5.68 1.16 12.43
N ALA A 268 5.53 2.43 12.83
CA ALA A 268 4.23 3.11 12.80
C ALA A 268 3.67 3.18 11.37
N LYS A 269 4.53 3.35 10.36
CA LYS A 269 4.16 3.36 8.94
C LYS A 269 3.68 1.97 8.53
N LYS A 270 4.40 0.92 8.93
CA LYS A 270 4.06 -0.49 8.67
C LYS A 270 2.65 -0.84 9.20
N ILE A 271 2.35 -0.52 10.46
CA ILE A 271 1.02 -0.76 11.05
C ILE A 271 -0.05 0.12 10.37
N SER A 272 0.26 1.39 10.09
CA SER A 272 -0.69 2.29 9.42
C SER A 272 -1.06 1.78 8.02
N LEU A 273 -0.09 1.29 7.24
CA LEU A 273 -0.34 0.66 5.94
C LEU A 273 -1.22 -0.60 6.06
N ALA A 274 -0.99 -1.43 7.09
CA ALA A 274 -1.87 -2.56 7.39
C ALA A 274 -3.30 -2.09 7.63
N ILE A 275 -3.49 -1.08 8.49
CA ILE A 275 -4.82 -0.50 8.74
C ILE A 275 -5.44 -0.02 7.43
N LEU A 276 -4.76 0.80 6.64
CA LEU A 276 -5.29 1.33 5.37
C LEU A 276 -5.69 0.23 4.40
N GLY A 277 -4.87 -0.83 4.26
CA GLY A 277 -5.13 -1.93 3.33
C GLY A 277 -6.34 -2.81 3.68
N PHE A 278 -6.80 -2.80 4.94
CA PHE A 278 -8.01 -3.54 5.35
C PHE A 278 -9.26 -2.66 5.43
N GLN A 279 -9.16 -1.35 5.21
CA GLN A 279 -10.29 -0.44 5.32
C GLN A 279 -11.18 -0.56 4.07
N ARG A 280 -12.49 -0.73 4.27
CA ARG A 280 -13.44 -0.60 3.15
C ARG A 280 -13.50 0.84 2.67
N ASN A 281 -13.37 1.06 1.38
CA ASN A 281 -13.44 2.38 0.76
C ASN A 281 -14.44 2.43 -0.39
N GLU A 282 -14.68 3.62 -0.94
CA GLU A 282 -15.69 3.90 -1.99
C GLU A 282 -15.42 3.20 -3.33
N TYR A 283 -14.22 2.66 -3.54
CA TYR A 283 -13.76 2.10 -4.82
C TYR A 283 -13.69 0.57 -4.81
N ASP A 284 -13.93 -0.02 -3.65
CA ASP A 284 -14.08 -1.45 -3.51
C ASP A 284 -15.38 -1.86 -4.20
N ARG A 285 -15.29 -2.33 -5.45
CA ARG A 285 -16.44 -2.83 -6.24
C ARG A 285 -17.20 -4.02 -5.58
N PHE A 286 -16.82 -4.42 -4.36
CA PHE A 286 -17.43 -5.45 -3.54
C PHE A 286 -18.00 -4.93 -2.21
N SER A 287 -18.00 -3.61 -1.97
CA SER A 287 -18.86 -3.04 -0.94
C SER A 287 -20.30 -3.09 -1.45
N GLU A 288 -20.98 -4.22 -1.25
CA GLU A 288 -22.40 -4.38 -1.60
C GLU A 288 -23.31 -3.35 -0.90
N ASN A 289 -22.80 -2.66 0.12
CA ASN A 289 -23.54 -1.69 0.92
C ASN A 289 -22.71 -0.44 1.20
N GLU A 290 -23.12 0.71 0.64
CA GLU A 290 -22.49 2.01 0.83
C GLU A 290 -22.36 2.40 2.33
N SER A 291 -23.27 1.96 3.19
CA SER A 291 -23.20 2.21 4.64
C SER A 291 -22.01 1.55 5.33
N TRP A 292 -21.28 0.66 4.65
CA TRP A 292 -20.11 -0.04 5.21
C TRP A 292 -18.78 0.66 4.90
N ILE A 293 -18.78 1.72 4.08
CA ILE A 293 -17.57 2.48 3.75
C ILE A 293 -16.94 3.04 5.03
N GLY A 294 -15.61 2.96 5.13
CA GLY A 294 -14.81 3.37 6.29
C GLY A 294 -14.68 2.32 7.39
N SER A 295 -15.34 1.17 7.25
CA SER A 295 -15.34 0.12 8.27
C SER A 295 -14.31 -0.98 8.05
N TYR A 296 -14.22 -1.89 9.03
CA TYR A 296 -13.36 -3.06 9.02
C TYR A 296 -14.14 -4.33 9.41
N TYR A 297 -13.66 -5.48 8.94
CA TYR A 297 -14.24 -6.83 9.11
C TYR A 297 -15.57 -7.06 8.37
N THR A 298 -15.93 -8.34 8.20
CA THR A 298 -17.23 -8.81 7.69
C THR A 298 -17.90 -9.68 8.75
N PRO A 299 -19.07 -9.32 9.30
CA PRO A 299 -19.76 -8.03 9.12
C PRO A 299 -18.98 -6.86 9.75
N PRO A 300 -19.26 -5.61 9.34
CA PRO A 300 -18.54 -4.43 9.83
C PRO A 300 -18.87 -4.17 11.31
N ARG A 301 -17.87 -3.72 12.07
CA ARG A 301 -18.01 -3.50 13.52
C ARG A 301 -17.55 -2.10 13.94
N SER A 302 -18.25 -1.52 14.92
CA SER A 302 -17.98 -0.17 15.46
C SER A 302 -16.60 -0.05 16.11
N THR A 303 -16.31 -0.86 17.14
CA THR A 303 -15.07 -0.74 17.93
C THR A 303 -13.78 -1.01 17.13
N PRO A 304 -13.71 -2.03 16.26
CA PRO A 304 -12.55 -2.20 15.39
C PRO A 304 -12.25 -1.00 14.50
N THR A 305 -13.29 -0.31 14.02
CA THR A 305 -13.16 0.92 13.25
C THR A 305 -12.68 2.09 14.12
N ALA A 306 -13.26 2.24 15.30
CA ALA A 306 -12.90 3.29 16.24
C ALA A 306 -11.44 3.18 16.73
N THR A 307 -11.03 2.00 17.18
CA THR A 307 -9.65 1.74 17.64
C THR A 307 -8.61 2.04 16.55
N ARG A 308 -8.85 1.60 15.31
CA ARG A 308 -7.98 1.94 14.17
C ARG A 308 -7.94 3.44 13.88
N SER A 309 -9.07 4.12 14.04
CA SER A 309 -9.12 5.58 13.89
C SER A 309 -8.27 6.29 14.94
N GLU A 310 -8.31 5.87 16.21
CA GLU A 310 -7.43 6.41 17.27
C GLU A 310 -5.94 6.23 16.90
N GLY A 311 -5.56 5.04 16.43
CA GLY A 311 -4.20 4.75 16.00
C GLY A 311 -3.76 5.56 14.78
N LEU A 312 -4.64 5.72 13.78
CA LEU A 312 -4.37 6.53 12.60
C LEU A 312 -4.28 8.03 12.93
N ILE A 313 -5.07 8.55 13.86
CA ILE A 313 -4.97 9.94 14.34
C ILE A 313 -3.59 10.18 14.95
N ALA A 314 -3.11 9.27 15.81
CA ALA A 314 -1.76 9.35 16.37
C ALA A 314 -0.68 9.24 15.28
N SER A 315 -0.88 8.37 14.30
CA SER A 315 0.04 8.21 13.18
C SER A 315 0.08 9.46 12.31
N TYR A 316 -1.07 10.09 12.04
CA TYR A 316 -1.15 11.35 11.31
C TYR A 316 -0.33 12.44 12.01
N HIS A 317 -0.50 12.62 13.32
CA HIS A 317 0.31 13.57 14.09
C HIS A 317 1.80 13.25 14.01
N LEU A 318 2.19 11.98 14.14
CA LEU A 318 3.59 11.56 14.06
C LEU A 318 4.18 11.87 12.68
N PHE A 319 3.51 11.52 11.59
CA PHE A 319 4.03 11.74 10.24
C PHE A 319 3.96 13.20 9.81
N ASN A 320 2.94 13.95 10.22
CA ASN A 320 2.81 15.36 9.89
C ASN A 320 3.92 16.19 10.53
N ASP A 321 4.33 15.82 11.74
CA ASP A 321 5.37 16.55 12.47
C ASP A 321 6.80 16.13 12.06
N PHE A 322 6.99 14.89 11.57
CA PHE A 322 8.32 14.29 11.43
C PHE A 322 8.60 13.55 10.11
N SER A 323 7.72 13.60 9.10
CA SER A 323 7.91 12.94 7.80
C SER A 323 7.45 13.81 6.63
N GLU A 324 8.12 13.70 5.47
CA GLU A 324 7.82 14.49 4.26
C GLU A 324 6.90 13.78 3.26
N ASN A 325 6.29 12.64 3.62
CA ASN A 325 5.43 11.89 2.70
C ASN A 325 3.98 12.41 2.69
N GLN A 326 3.74 13.47 1.92
CA GLN A 326 2.42 14.10 1.81
C GLN A 326 1.34 13.16 1.27
N THR A 327 1.66 12.29 0.30
CA THR A 327 0.68 11.34 -0.26
C THR A 327 0.19 10.37 0.81
N PHE A 328 1.10 9.89 1.66
CA PHE A 328 0.75 9.01 2.76
C PHE A 328 -0.11 9.72 3.82
N LEU A 329 0.22 10.97 4.17
CA LEU A 329 -0.61 11.80 5.05
C LEU A 329 -2.02 12.01 4.49
N ASN A 330 -2.14 12.30 3.20
CA ASN A 330 -3.41 12.43 2.50
C ASN A 330 -4.25 11.14 2.60
N SER A 331 -3.62 9.98 2.44
CA SER A 331 -4.29 8.68 2.58
C SER A 331 -4.78 8.43 4.01
N ILE A 332 -3.98 8.75 5.02
CA ILE A 332 -4.37 8.61 6.43
C ILE A 332 -5.53 9.54 6.76
N ALA A 333 -5.46 10.82 6.34
CA ALA A 333 -6.51 11.80 6.60
C ALA A 333 -7.86 11.36 6.01
N TYR A 334 -7.84 10.90 4.75
CA TYR A 334 -9.03 10.39 4.09
C TYR A 334 -9.57 9.12 4.78
N ALA A 335 -8.71 8.18 5.16
CA ALA A 335 -9.12 6.98 5.87
C ALA A 335 -9.77 7.30 7.23
N ILE A 336 -9.19 8.22 8.02
CA ILE A 336 -9.80 8.67 9.28
C ILE A 336 -11.18 9.26 8.98
N ASN A 337 -11.32 10.12 7.97
CA ASN A 337 -12.60 10.71 7.59
C ASN A 337 -13.66 9.65 7.26
N LEU A 338 -13.34 8.63 6.47
CA LEU A 338 -14.28 7.53 6.17
C LEU A 338 -14.68 6.78 7.45
N SER A 339 -13.72 6.43 8.29
CA SER A 339 -14.00 5.71 9.54
C SER A 339 -14.83 6.53 10.53
N ILE A 340 -14.69 7.84 10.59
CA ILE A 340 -15.50 8.71 11.46
C ILE A 340 -16.94 8.77 10.95
N ASN A 341 -17.15 8.88 9.63
CA ASN A 341 -18.48 8.80 9.04
C ASN A 341 -19.17 7.45 9.32
N PHE A 342 -18.42 6.34 9.29
CA PHE A 342 -18.95 5.05 9.73
C PHE A 342 -19.34 5.03 11.22
N GLN A 343 -18.47 5.55 12.10
CA GLN A 343 -18.71 5.57 13.55
C GLN A 343 -19.96 6.38 13.92
N LEU A 344 -20.18 7.52 13.27
CA LEU A 344 -21.37 8.35 13.51
C LEU A 344 -22.68 7.60 13.20
N GLN A 345 -22.67 6.64 12.26
CA GLN A 345 -23.83 5.78 11.98
C GLN A 345 -24.08 4.72 13.07
N MET A 346 -23.08 4.44 13.90
CA MET A 346 -23.17 3.48 15.00
C MET A 346 -23.72 4.11 16.29
N GLN A 347 -23.82 5.44 16.36
CA GLN A 347 -24.34 6.11 17.55
C GLN A 347 -25.88 6.14 17.57
N TYR A 348 -26.46 5.85 18.72
CA TYR A 348 -27.87 6.10 18.95
C TYR A 348 -28.12 7.60 19.17
N THR A 349 -28.89 8.21 18.28
CA THR A 349 -29.42 9.57 18.40
C THR A 349 -30.93 9.54 18.69
N ASN A 350 -31.50 10.68 19.09
CA ASN A 350 -32.97 10.82 19.24
C ASN A 350 -33.75 10.30 18.02
N GLU A 351 -33.26 10.55 16.81
CA GLU A 351 -33.90 10.10 15.57
C GLU A 351 -33.87 8.59 15.42
N THR A 352 -32.71 7.97 15.68
CA THR A 352 -32.55 6.51 15.55
C THR A 352 -33.36 5.72 16.58
N VAL A 353 -33.64 6.31 17.74
CA VAL A 353 -34.36 5.66 18.83
C VAL A 353 -35.87 5.90 18.80
N ASN A 354 -36.38 6.82 17.96
CA ASN A 354 -37.82 7.08 17.81
C ASN A 354 -38.63 5.83 17.40
N ASN A 355 -37.96 4.79 16.88
CA ASN A 355 -38.56 3.52 16.52
C ASN A 355 -38.59 2.50 17.69
N LEU A 356 -38.10 2.85 18.88
CA LEU A 356 -38.10 1.99 20.07
C LEU A 356 -39.36 2.22 20.91
N ASN A 357 -39.90 1.14 21.49
CA ASN A 357 -41.16 1.15 22.25
C ASN A 357 -41.06 1.80 23.65
N HIS A 358 -39.89 2.32 24.03
CA HIS A 358 -39.62 2.95 25.32
C HIS A 358 -38.62 4.09 25.13
N SER A 359 -38.60 5.05 26.07
CA SER A 359 -37.60 6.12 26.08
C SER A 359 -36.25 5.50 26.49
N PRO A 360 -35.28 5.35 25.57
CA PRO A 360 -34.15 4.49 25.85
C PRO A 360 -33.04 5.27 26.54
N LEU A 361 -32.50 4.67 27.60
CA LEU A 361 -31.21 5.04 28.19
C LEU A 361 -30.03 4.91 27.20
N GLY A 362 -30.30 4.37 25.99
CA GLY A 362 -29.34 4.15 24.91
C GLY A 362 -28.87 5.39 24.14
N ILE A 363 -29.57 6.53 24.23
CA ILE A 363 -29.21 7.74 23.47
C ILE A 363 -27.79 8.17 23.85
N GLY A 364 -26.94 8.31 22.84
CA GLY A 364 -25.53 8.69 22.93
C GLY A 364 -24.55 7.52 22.97
N GLY A 365 -25.02 6.30 23.24
CA GLY A 365 -24.20 5.10 23.17
C GLY A 365 -23.99 4.62 21.73
N PHE A 366 -22.97 3.77 21.52
CA PHE A 366 -22.60 3.24 20.20
C PHE A 366 -22.87 1.74 20.13
N LYS A 367 -23.60 1.29 19.11
CA LYS A 367 -23.92 -0.12 18.89
C LYS A 367 -22.73 -0.91 18.34
N ALA A 368 -22.73 -2.23 18.54
CA ALA A 368 -21.66 -3.11 18.07
C ALA A 368 -21.51 -3.12 16.53
N SER A 369 -22.63 -3.20 15.81
CA SER A 369 -22.69 -3.27 14.34
C SER A 369 -24.10 -2.97 13.81
N PHE A 370 -24.33 -3.12 12.50
CA PHE A 370 -25.69 -3.05 11.94
C PHE A 370 -26.61 -4.21 12.35
N THR A 371 -26.04 -5.36 12.73
CA THR A 371 -26.80 -6.57 13.09
C THR A 371 -26.80 -6.87 14.59
N ASP A 372 -25.99 -6.14 15.37
CA ASP A 372 -25.89 -6.25 16.81
C ASP A 372 -26.04 -4.86 17.43
N ASN A 373 -27.17 -4.68 18.12
CA ASN A 373 -27.64 -3.43 18.69
C ASN A 373 -27.12 -3.18 20.12
N THR A 374 -26.34 -4.11 20.68
CA THR A 374 -25.81 -3.96 22.04
C THR A 374 -24.81 -2.82 22.12
N ILE A 375 -24.81 -2.13 23.25
CA ILE A 375 -23.86 -1.07 23.59
C ILE A 375 -22.98 -1.60 24.71
N ARG A 376 -21.66 -1.55 24.53
CA ARG A 376 -20.71 -1.79 25.61
C ARG A 376 -19.95 -0.52 25.94
N ASN A 377 -19.47 -0.42 27.18
CA ASN A 377 -18.71 0.75 27.63
C ASN A 377 -17.44 1.00 26.79
N ASP A 378 -16.80 -0.04 26.27
CA ASP A 378 -15.63 0.08 25.39
C ASP A 378 -16.01 0.50 23.96
N TYR A 379 -17.25 0.24 23.52
CA TYR A 379 -17.74 0.77 22.25
C TYR A 379 -17.84 2.28 22.34
N VAL A 380 -18.44 2.80 23.41
CA VAL A 380 -18.55 4.24 23.65
C VAL A 380 -17.18 4.86 23.83
N GLN A 381 -16.30 4.25 24.62
CA GLN A 381 -14.92 4.71 24.85
C GLN A 381 -14.20 4.98 23.53
N HIS A 382 -14.01 3.94 22.71
CA HIS A 382 -13.15 4.07 21.53
C HIS A 382 -13.76 4.99 20.48
N ASN A 383 -15.08 4.94 20.28
CA ASN A 383 -15.74 5.81 19.30
C ASN A 383 -15.62 7.28 19.71
N ILE A 384 -15.88 7.61 20.97
CA ILE A 384 -15.84 9.02 21.38
C ILE A 384 -14.42 9.58 21.40
N CYS A 385 -13.43 8.78 21.79
CA CYS A 385 -12.02 9.18 21.73
C CYS A 385 -11.57 9.45 20.28
N ALA A 386 -11.95 8.60 19.32
CA ALA A 386 -11.66 8.82 17.90
C ALA A 386 -12.37 10.07 17.36
N ILE A 387 -13.64 10.27 17.69
CA ILE A 387 -14.44 11.45 17.27
C ILE A 387 -13.84 12.75 17.81
N ILE A 388 -13.46 12.79 19.09
CA ILE A 388 -12.79 13.95 19.68
C ILE A 388 -11.44 14.21 19.00
N GLY A 389 -10.63 13.17 18.77
CA GLY A 389 -9.35 13.31 18.10
C GLY A 389 -9.49 13.85 16.67
N PHE A 390 -10.48 13.38 15.91
CA PHE A 390 -10.79 13.92 14.58
C PHE A 390 -11.26 15.38 14.64
N TYR A 391 -12.14 15.71 15.59
CA TYR A 391 -12.58 17.08 15.81
C TYR A 391 -11.42 18.03 16.12
N HIS A 392 -10.44 17.58 16.89
CA HIS A 392 -9.21 18.33 17.16
C HIS A 392 -8.34 18.49 15.92
N LEU A 393 -8.14 17.44 15.12
CA LEU A 393 -7.39 17.53 13.85
C LEU A 393 -7.99 18.59 12.92
N GLN A 394 -9.31 18.56 12.72
CA GLN A 394 -10.00 19.53 11.85
C GLN A 394 -9.83 20.99 12.29
N ARG A 395 -9.56 21.24 13.58
CA ARG A 395 -9.44 22.59 14.16
C ARG A 395 -7.99 23.04 14.33
N SER A 396 -7.07 22.11 14.59
CA SER A 396 -5.67 22.41 14.89
C SER A 396 -4.78 22.38 13.66
N ASP A 397 -5.16 21.64 12.61
CA ASP A 397 -4.41 21.53 11.36
C ASP A 397 -5.26 22.02 10.18
N GLU A 398 -4.91 23.21 9.66
CA GLU A 398 -5.58 23.81 8.50
C GLU A 398 -5.45 22.96 7.23
N SER A 399 -4.39 22.16 7.12
CA SER A 399 -4.12 21.30 5.96
C SER A 399 -4.91 19.99 5.98
N PHE A 400 -5.36 19.53 7.15
CA PHE A 400 -6.02 18.23 7.31
C PHE A 400 -7.21 18.03 6.36
N ASN A 401 -8.10 19.03 6.26
CA ASN A 401 -9.25 18.94 5.34
C ASN A 401 -8.82 19.01 3.87
N GLN A 402 -7.74 19.73 3.55
CA GLN A 402 -7.18 19.74 2.20
C GLN A 402 -6.59 18.37 1.85
N ASN A 403 -5.93 17.71 2.80
CA ASN A 403 -5.37 16.37 2.64
C ASN A 403 -6.46 15.34 2.30
N ILE A 404 -7.62 15.40 2.96
CA ILE A 404 -8.81 14.59 2.61
C ILE A 404 -9.24 14.84 1.17
N ILE A 405 -9.43 16.11 0.77
CA ILE A 405 -9.90 16.48 -0.57
C ILE A 405 -8.88 16.08 -1.64
N MET A 406 -7.59 16.29 -1.40
CA MET A 406 -6.52 15.91 -2.32
C MET A 406 -6.50 14.41 -2.58
N PHE A 407 -6.64 13.60 -1.53
CA PHE A 407 -6.71 12.15 -1.70
C PHE A 407 -7.98 11.76 -2.44
N GLN A 408 -9.14 12.26 -2.02
CA GLN A 408 -10.42 11.98 -2.68
C GLN A 408 -10.38 12.30 -4.18
N ASN A 409 -9.83 13.45 -4.57
CA ASN A 409 -9.66 13.83 -5.97
C ASN A 409 -8.73 12.88 -6.75
N THR A 410 -7.68 12.38 -6.10
CA THR A 410 -6.75 11.40 -6.71
C THR A 410 -7.46 10.10 -7.08
N ILE A 411 -8.49 9.72 -6.32
CA ILE A 411 -9.23 8.49 -6.57
C ILE A 411 -10.47 8.70 -7.46
N GLN A 412 -11.20 9.81 -7.29
CA GLN A 412 -12.38 10.12 -8.11
C GLN A 412 -12.02 10.50 -9.54
N ASN A 413 -10.87 11.14 -9.73
CA ASN A 413 -10.28 11.37 -11.03
C ASN A 413 -8.97 10.60 -11.07
N PRO A 414 -8.99 9.29 -11.41
CA PRO A 414 -7.74 8.56 -11.54
C PRO A 414 -6.90 9.34 -12.55
N ILE A 415 -5.70 9.74 -12.12
CA ILE A 415 -4.84 10.59 -12.95
C ILE A 415 -4.40 9.85 -14.24
N LEU A 416 -4.62 8.53 -14.26
CA LEU A 416 -4.51 7.64 -15.40
C LEU A 416 -5.89 7.16 -15.86
N ASN A 417 -6.12 7.16 -17.17
CA ASN A 417 -7.33 6.65 -17.81
C ASN A 417 -6.99 6.09 -19.20
N CYS A 418 -7.98 5.50 -19.88
CA CYS A 418 -7.82 4.93 -21.22
C CYS A 418 -7.21 5.94 -22.20
N ASP A 419 -7.74 7.17 -22.28
CA ASP A 419 -7.25 8.18 -23.23
C ASP A 419 -5.77 8.51 -23.03
N ILE A 420 -5.33 8.69 -21.78
CA ILE A 420 -3.92 8.95 -21.44
C ILE A 420 -3.04 7.76 -21.86
N LEU A 421 -3.45 6.54 -21.53
CA LEU A 421 -2.69 5.34 -21.85
C LEU A 421 -2.64 5.07 -23.35
N GLU A 422 -3.74 5.29 -24.07
CA GLU A 422 -3.80 5.14 -25.53
C GLU A 422 -2.90 6.16 -26.23
N ILE A 423 -2.95 7.43 -25.82
CA ILE A 423 -2.05 8.47 -26.36
C ILE A 423 -0.59 8.08 -26.06
N SER A 424 -0.30 7.63 -24.84
CA SER A 424 1.04 7.19 -24.46
C SER A 424 1.53 6.01 -25.29
N MET A 425 0.66 5.02 -25.51
CA MET A 425 0.93 3.84 -26.35
C MET A 425 1.25 4.23 -27.79
N ILE A 426 0.41 5.08 -28.40
CA ILE A 426 0.61 5.57 -29.77
C ILE A 426 1.97 6.28 -29.86
N LYS A 427 2.28 7.17 -28.93
CA LYS A 427 3.57 7.89 -28.88
C LYS A 427 4.75 6.94 -28.75
N GLY A 428 4.69 5.97 -27.84
CA GLY A 428 5.79 5.00 -27.70
C GLY A 428 5.96 4.11 -28.93
N SER A 429 4.88 3.81 -29.65
CA SER A 429 4.94 3.13 -30.95
C SER A 429 5.68 3.97 -32.00
N GLU A 430 5.42 5.27 -32.05
CA GLU A 430 6.11 6.22 -32.95
C GLU A 430 7.60 6.29 -32.64
N PHE A 431 7.98 6.28 -31.35
CA PHE A 431 9.38 6.27 -30.92
C PHE A 431 10.13 5.03 -31.41
N LEU A 432 9.57 3.83 -31.19
CA LEU A 432 10.23 2.59 -31.59
C LEU A 432 10.40 2.49 -33.11
N VAL A 433 9.36 2.86 -33.88
CA VAL A 433 9.43 2.89 -35.35
C VAL A 433 10.45 3.93 -35.83
N SER A 434 10.47 5.12 -35.23
CA SER A 434 11.40 6.19 -35.63
C SER A 434 12.85 5.86 -35.32
N ASN A 435 13.09 5.07 -34.26
CA ASN A 435 14.43 4.63 -33.87
C ASN A 435 14.89 3.34 -34.58
N GLN A 436 14.11 2.78 -35.51
CA GLN A 436 14.50 1.60 -36.26
C GLN A 436 15.44 1.95 -37.42
N ARG A 437 16.67 1.43 -37.38
CA ARG A 437 17.71 1.61 -38.41
C ARG A 437 17.34 0.90 -39.71
N THR A 438 17.98 1.29 -40.81
CA THR A 438 17.81 0.71 -42.15
C THR A 438 18.01 -0.80 -42.21
N GLU A 439 18.94 -1.30 -41.42
CA GLU A 439 19.34 -2.70 -41.30
C GLU A 439 18.25 -3.53 -40.59
N GLY A 440 17.48 -2.90 -39.71
CA GLY A 440 16.32 -3.48 -39.01
C GLY A 440 16.47 -3.59 -37.49
N ASN A 441 17.69 -3.48 -36.95
CA ASN A 441 17.91 -3.19 -35.53
C ASN A 441 17.58 -1.72 -35.21
N PHE A 442 17.68 -1.33 -33.94
CA PHE A 442 17.25 -0.04 -33.41
C PHE A 442 18.44 0.76 -32.86
N ASN A 443 18.31 2.09 -32.82
CA ASN A 443 19.25 2.92 -32.06
C ASN A 443 19.14 2.57 -30.57
N TYR A 444 20.24 2.24 -29.89
CA TYR A 444 20.18 1.74 -28.52
C TYR A 444 19.72 2.80 -27.51
N GLU A 445 20.36 3.97 -27.54
CA GLU A 445 20.09 5.08 -26.63
C GLU A 445 20.22 6.42 -27.37
N TYR A 446 19.32 7.35 -27.05
CA TYR A 446 19.31 8.70 -27.58
C TYR A 446 19.24 9.75 -26.47
N ASP A 447 20.16 10.71 -26.45
CA ASP A 447 20.08 11.90 -25.61
C ASP A 447 19.34 13.00 -26.38
N PHE A 448 18.10 13.29 -25.99
CA PHE A 448 17.26 14.26 -26.70
C PHE A 448 17.63 15.73 -26.43
N VAL A 449 18.46 16.00 -25.43
CA VAL A 449 18.92 17.36 -25.11
C VAL A 449 20.16 17.70 -25.94
N SER A 450 21.15 16.81 -25.99
CA SER A 450 22.35 17.00 -26.81
C SER A 450 22.18 16.55 -28.27
N GLN A 451 21.08 15.84 -28.57
CA GLN A 451 20.78 15.25 -29.88
C GLN A 451 21.86 14.25 -30.33
N ALA A 452 22.39 13.48 -29.38
CA ALA A 452 23.45 12.50 -29.61
C ALA A 452 22.92 11.06 -29.46
N GLN A 453 23.28 10.20 -30.41
CA GLN A 453 23.04 8.76 -30.31
C GLN A 453 24.24 8.08 -29.66
N SER A 454 23.97 7.11 -28.78
CA SER A 454 25.00 6.22 -28.26
C SER A 454 25.54 5.29 -29.37
N LEU A 455 26.81 4.90 -29.24
CA LEU A 455 27.43 3.84 -30.05
C LEU A 455 27.24 2.46 -29.44
N ASP A 456 26.68 2.37 -28.24
CA ASP A 456 26.43 1.11 -27.55
C ASP A 456 25.39 0.27 -28.30
N ASP A 457 25.46 -1.04 -28.11
CA ASP A 457 24.50 -1.99 -28.65
C ASP A 457 24.33 -3.19 -27.71
N ASN A 458 23.16 -3.83 -27.76
CA ASN A 458 22.88 -5.01 -26.95
C ASN A 458 21.83 -5.90 -27.62
N GLU A 459 22.27 -7.07 -28.10
CA GLU A 459 21.42 -8.03 -28.83
C GLU A 459 20.09 -8.38 -28.14
N VAL A 460 20.08 -8.50 -26.80
CA VAL A 460 18.87 -8.84 -26.03
C VAL A 460 17.90 -7.66 -26.03
N ARG A 461 18.39 -6.43 -25.86
CA ARG A 461 17.53 -5.23 -25.92
C ARG A 461 16.98 -4.98 -27.32
N GLN A 462 17.75 -5.32 -28.35
CA GLN A 462 17.32 -5.24 -29.75
C GLN A 462 16.20 -6.24 -30.04
N ALA A 463 16.33 -7.49 -29.56
CA ALA A 463 15.28 -8.49 -29.67
C ALA A 463 14.05 -8.11 -28.82
N GLY A 464 14.27 -7.51 -27.65
CA GLY A 464 13.22 -6.95 -26.81
C GLY A 464 12.41 -5.87 -27.54
N ALA A 465 13.08 -4.92 -28.20
CA ALA A 465 12.42 -3.88 -28.99
C ALA A 465 11.57 -4.47 -30.13
N LEU A 466 12.05 -5.52 -30.82
CA LEU A 466 11.25 -6.26 -31.80
C LEU A 466 10.01 -6.90 -31.17
N TRP A 467 10.14 -7.47 -29.97
CA TRP A 467 9.00 -8.01 -29.23
C TRP A 467 8.00 -6.92 -28.87
N GLY A 468 8.47 -5.74 -28.42
CA GLY A 468 7.66 -4.55 -28.21
C GLY A 468 6.84 -4.14 -29.45
N ILE A 469 7.47 -4.14 -30.64
CA ILE A 469 6.77 -3.87 -31.91
C ILE A 469 5.66 -4.89 -32.16
N SER A 470 5.91 -6.19 -31.93
CA SER A 470 4.89 -7.24 -32.12
C SER A 470 3.70 -7.11 -31.16
N LEU A 471 3.96 -6.74 -29.90
CA LEU A 471 2.92 -6.48 -28.90
C LEU A 471 2.06 -5.28 -29.29
N LEU A 472 2.71 -4.18 -29.74
CA LEU A 472 2.03 -2.99 -30.23
C LEU A 472 1.20 -3.29 -31.48
N TYR A 473 1.75 -4.06 -32.43
CA TYR A 473 1.02 -4.46 -33.63
C TYR A 473 -0.22 -5.28 -33.29
N LYS A 474 -0.12 -6.21 -32.34
CA LYS A 474 -1.25 -7.01 -31.88
C LYS A 474 -2.33 -6.16 -31.21
N LYS A 475 -1.98 -5.15 -30.40
CA LYS A 475 -2.97 -4.25 -29.76
C LYS A 475 -3.55 -3.22 -30.73
N GLN A 476 -2.75 -2.69 -31.66
CA GLN A 476 -3.16 -1.66 -32.62
C GLN A 476 -2.58 -1.92 -34.02
N PRO A 477 -3.18 -2.85 -34.79
CA PRO A 477 -2.65 -3.22 -36.10
C PRO A 477 -2.61 -2.03 -37.06
N ASN A 478 -1.45 -1.79 -37.66
CA ASN A 478 -1.27 -0.81 -38.73
C ASN A 478 -0.05 -1.13 -39.59
N THR A 479 0.00 -0.55 -40.79
CA THR A 479 1.06 -0.82 -41.78
C THR A 479 2.46 -0.46 -41.28
N LYS A 480 2.63 0.61 -40.51
CA LYS A 480 3.96 1.01 -40.02
C LYS A 480 4.54 -0.02 -39.05
N LEU A 481 3.72 -0.52 -38.13
CA LEU A 481 4.14 -1.56 -37.18
C LEU A 481 4.35 -2.90 -37.86
N TYR A 482 3.52 -3.24 -38.86
CA TYR A 482 3.72 -4.43 -39.69
C TYR A 482 5.07 -4.38 -40.44
N ASP A 483 5.35 -3.28 -41.14
CA ASP A 483 6.60 -3.08 -41.87
C ASP A 483 7.81 -3.06 -40.92
N SER A 484 7.66 -2.44 -39.75
CA SER A 484 8.69 -2.40 -38.72
C SER A 484 9.00 -3.79 -38.15
N PHE A 485 7.98 -4.60 -37.90
CA PHE A 485 8.16 -6.00 -37.49
C PHE A 485 8.90 -6.79 -38.56
N LEU A 486 8.46 -6.73 -39.82
CA LEU A 486 9.11 -7.47 -40.90
C LEU A 486 10.57 -7.07 -41.08
N LYS A 487 10.86 -5.78 -40.99
CA LYS A 487 12.23 -5.25 -41.08
C LYS A 487 13.11 -5.80 -39.95
N GLY A 488 12.62 -5.77 -38.71
CA GLY A 488 13.35 -6.30 -37.56
C GLY A 488 13.48 -7.82 -37.56
N TYR A 489 12.42 -8.55 -37.91
CA TYR A 489 12.47 -10.00 -38.10
C TYR A 489 13.50 -10.38 -39.16
N ASN A 490 13.49 -9.72 -40.33
CA ASN A 490 14.45 -9.97 -41.39
C ASN A 490 15.89 -9.67 -40.96
N PHE A 491 16.12 -8.66 -40.12
CA PHE A 491 17.43 -8.42 -39.52
C PHE A 491 17.92 -9.66 -38.75
N PHE A 492 17.15 -10.17 -37.79
CA PHE A 492 17.55 -11.37 -37.04
C PHE A 492 17.65 -12.60 -37.93
N LYS A 493 16.74 -12.75 -38.90
CA LYS A 493 16.75 -13.86 -39.85
C LYS A 493 18.01 -13.88 -40.71
N ASN A 494 18.48 -12.73 -41.18
CA ASN A 494 19.72 -12.61 -41.96
C ASN A 494 20.96 -12.95 -41.13
N HIS A 495 20.87 -12.85 -39.80
CA HIS A 495 21.91 -13.21 -38.85
C HIS A 495 21.73 -14.62 -38.26
N THR A 496 20.85 -15.44 -38.86
CA THR A 496 20.56 -16.79 -38.38
C THR A 496 21.46 -17.83 -39.04
N THR A 497 22.06 -18.70 -38.23
CA THR A 497 22.82 -19.87 -38.67
C THR A 497 22.01 -21.14 -38.44
N LYS A 498 22.05 -22.05 -39.42
CA LYS A 498 21.39 -23.36 -39.35
C LYS A 498 22.33 -24.41 -38.78
N GLY A 499 21.85 -25.18 -37.83
CA GLY A 499 22.52 -26.34 -37.24
C GLY A 499 22.27 -27.65 -38.00
N SER A 500 22.81 -28.75 -37.46
CA SER A 500 22.72 -30.08 -38.07
C SER A 500 21.42 -30.85 -37.78
N ASN A 501 20.58 -30.38 -36.84
CA ASN A 501 19.40 -31.09 -36.35
C ASN A 501 18.13 -30.22 -36.44
N ASP A 502 17.93 -29.53 -37.56
CA ASP A 502 16.79 -28.61 -37.72
C ASP A 502 16.70 -27.55 -36.59
N THR A 503 17.84 -27.20 -35.99
CA THR A 503 17.96 -26.07 -35.06
C THR A 503 18.50 -24.86 -35.78
N GLN A 504 18.17 -23.66 -35.31
CA GLN A 504 18.82 -22.45 -35.77
C GLN A 504 19.03 -21.46 -34.62
N TRP A 505 20.11 -20.69 -34.70
CA TRP A 505 20.48 -19.70 -33.67
C TRP A 505 21.00 -18.42 -34.31
N ILE A 506 21.06 -17.36 -33.51
CA ILE A 506 21.37 -16.01 -33.97
C ILE A 506 22.85 -15.73 -33.74
N ILE A 507 23.55 -15.26 -34.76
CA ILE A 507 24.90 -14.69 -34.66
C ILE A 507 24.74 -13.19 -34.79
N TYR A 508 24.51 -12.52 -33.67
CA TYR A 508 24.33 -11.07 -33.66
C TYR A 508 25.62 -10.36 -34.13
N PRO A 509 25.53 -9.32 -34.97
CA PRO A 509 26.71 -8.63 -35.48
C PRO A 509 27.29 -7.68 -34.42
N SER A 510 27.94 -8.23 -33.39
CA SER A 510 28.70 -7.50 -32.37
C SER A 510 30.18 -7.91 -32.34
N ASP A 511 30.97 -7.20 -31.54
CA ASP A 511 32.37 -7.55 -31.26
C ASP A 511 32.51 -8.83 -30.40
N ASP A 512 31.38 -9.36 -29.88
CA ASP A 512 31.38 -10.62 -29.16
C ASP A 512 31.64 -11.81 -30.12
N SER A 513 32.17 -12.91 -29.57
CA SER A 513 32.36 -14.17 -30.31
C SER A 513 31.34 -15.25 -29.91
N TYR A 514 30.20 -14.83 -29.36
CA TYR A 514 29.13 -15.67 -28.81
C TYR A 514 27.79 -14.94 -28.88
N GLY A 515 26.67 -15.67 -28.81
CA GLY A 515 25.32 -15.12 -28.70
C GLY A 515 24.70 -15.38 -27.34
N LYS A 516 23.61 -14.67 -27.02
CA LYS A 516 22.86 -14.80 -25.75
C LYS A 516 21.54 -15.54 -25.96
N THR A 517 21.23 -16.45 -25.05
CA THR A 517 20.01 -17.27 -25.09
C THR A 517 18.74 -16.40 -25.04
N GLY A 518 18.77 -15.31 -24.27
CA GLY A 518 17.67 -14.34 -24.19
C GLY A 518 17.30 -13.70 -25.53
N THR A 519 18.28 -13.45 -26.41
CA THR A 519 18.04 -12.93 -27.76
C THR A 519 17.12 -13.85 -28.56
N VAL A 520 17.39 -15.15 -28.54
CA VAL A 520 16.58 -16.14 -29.27
C VAL A 520 15.18 -16.26 -28.65
N ALA A 521 15.09 -16.26 -27.32
CA ALA A 521 13.81 -16.31 -26.62
C ALA A 521 12.91 -15.11 -26.96
N LEU A 522 13.47 -13.89 -26.99
CA LEU A 522 12.72 -12.68 -27.37
C LEU A 522 12.33 -12.65 -28.84
N VAL A 523 13.14 -13.20 -29.74
CA VAL A 523 12.75 -13.38 -31.16
C VAL A 523 11.60 -14.38 -31.27
N CYS A 524 11.62 -15.49 -30.54
CA CYS A 524 10.48 -16.41 -30.46
C CYS A 524 9.21 -15.71 -29.98
N LEU A 525 9.30 -14.94 -28.89
CA LEU A 525 8.18 -14.15 -28.35
C LEU A 525 7.63 -13.16 -29.38
N SER A 526 8.53 -12.51 -30.13
CA SER A 526 8.16 -11.58 -31.21
C SER A 526 7.34 -12.27 -32.30
N ILE A 527 7.79 -13.43 -32.76
CA ILE A 527 7.09 -14.22 -33.78
C ILE A 527 5.72 -14.67 -33.25
N ILE A 528 5.66 -15.18 -32.02
CA ILE A 528 4.42 -15.66 -31.41
C ILE A 528 3.39 -14.53 -31.32
N GLU A 529 3.75 -13.37 -30.77
CA GLU A 529 2.78 -12.27 -30.60
C GLU A 529 2.36 -11.66 -31.94
N PHE A 530 3.24 -11.62 -32.95
CA PHE A 530 2.85 -11.21 -34.30
C PHE A 530 1.85 -12.18 -34.94
N LEU A 531 2.10 -13.50 -34.84
CA LEU A 531 1.19 -14.54 -35.34
C LEU A 531 -0.15 -14.59 -34.59
N ARG A 532 -0.22 -14.00 -33.39
CA ARG A 532 -1.44 -13.86 -32.57
C ARG A 532 -2.25 -12.60 -32.90
N SER A 533 -1.79 -11.74 -33.80
CA SER A 533 -2.58 -10.59 -34.23
C SER A 533 -3.86 -11.04 -34.95
N SER A 534 -4.91 -10.23 -34.89
CA SER A 534 -6.20 -10.53 -35.53
C SER A 534 -6.20 -10.31 -37.05
N GLU A 535 -5.10 -9.80 -37.61
CA GLU A 535 -4.96 -9.50 -39.03
C GLU A 535 -4.59 -10.73 -39.86
N ILE A 536 -5.00 -10.71 -41.14
CA ILE A 536 -4.64 -11.78 -42.07
C ILE A 536 -3.17 -11.63 -42.45
N ILE A 537 -2.35 -12.58 -42.01
CA ILE A 537 -0.95 -12.70 -42.41
C ILE A 537 -0.88 -13.57 -43.67
N ASP A 538 -0.12 -13.11 -44.67
CA ASP A 538 0.16 -13.87 -45.89
C ASP A 538 0.61 -15.32 -45.57
N ASP A 539 0.04 -16.30 -46.28
CA ASP A 539 0.24 -17.73 -46.00
C ASP A 539 1.72 -18.15 -46.10
N SER A 540 2.47 -17.57 -47.04
CA SER A 540 3.89 -17.85 -47.21
C SER A 540 4.70 -17.31 -46.04
N LEU A 541 4.40 -16.08 -45.61
CA LEU A 541 5.04 -15.47 -44.44
C LEU A 541 4.68 -16.23 -43.15
N ASN A 542 3.42 -16.61 -42.96
CA ASN A 542 2.95 -17.37 -41.81
C ASN A 542 3.70 -18.70 -41.69
N THR A 543 3.82 -19.43 -42.81
CA THR A 543 4.57 -20.69 -42.88
C THR A 543 6.05 -20.49 -42.55
N SER A 544 6.67 -19.43 -43.10
CA SER A 544 8.07 -19.10 -42.83
C SER A 544 8.33 -18.78 -41.35
N LEU A 545 7.47 -17.95 -40.75
CA LEU A 545 7.56 -17.57 -39.34
C LEU A 545 7.42 -18.77 -38.41
N ARG A 546 6.45 -19.66 -38.68
CA ARG A 546 6.23 -20.87 -37.86
C ARG A 546 7.40 -21.83 -37.94
N LEU A 547 7.93 -22.08 -39.14
CA LEU A 547 9.09 -22.92 -39.33
C LEU A 547 10.30 -22.37 -38.57
N ASP A 548 10.48 -21.06 -38.61
CA ASP A 548 11.58 -20.42 -37.91
C ASP A 548 11.45 -20.49 -36.39
N LEU A 549 10.23 -20.26 -35.90
CA LEU A 549 9.91 -20.41 -34.50
C LEU A 549 10.24 -21.81 -34.00
N ASP A 550 9.85 -22.85 -34.74
CA ASP A 550 10.11 -24.24 -34.35
C ASP A 550 11.62 -24.51 -34.22
N PHE A 551 12.41 -24.08 -35.19
CA PHE A 551 13.87 -24.27 -35.17
C PHE A 551 14.55 -23.48 -34.04
N TYR A 552 14.03 -22.31 -33.67
CA TYR A 552 14.54 -21.56 -32.52
C TYR A 552 14.14 -22.18 -31.18
N LEU A 553 12.92 -22.69 -31.04
CA LEU A 553 12.47 -23.38 -29.83
C LEU A 553 13.29 -24.65 -29.58
N ASP A 554 13.54 -25.42 -30.64
CA ASP A 554 14.36 -26.63 -30.55
C ASP A 554 15.82 -26.28 -30.21
N PHE A 555 16.34 -25.15 -30.72
CA PHE A 555 17.64 -24.63 -30.30
C PHE A 555 17.68 -24.25 -28.81
N LEU A 556 16.69 -23.51 -28.31
CA LEU A 556 16.60 -23.15 -26.89
C LEU A 556 16.62 -24.40 -25.99
N LEU A 557 15.89 -25.45 -26.37
CA LEU A 557 15.92 -26.73 -25.65
C LEU A 557 17.27 -27.45 -25.72
N SER A 558 18.06 -27.21 -26.78
CA SER A 558 19.38 -27.83 -26.97
C SER A 558 20.48 -27.23 -26.10
N VAL A 559 20.34 -25.96 -25.69
CA VAL A 559 21.32 -25.26 -24.81
C VAL A 559 21.00 -25.42 -23.31
N ARG A 560 20.10 -26.34 -22.97
CA ARG A 560 19.70 -26.64 -21.59
C ARG A 560 20.81 -27.40 -20.86
N MET A 561 21.05 -26.98 -19.62
CA MET A 561 21.98 -27.60 -18.67
C MET A 561 21.38 -28.87 -18.04
N GLU A 562 22.23 -29.69 -17.41
CA GLU A 562 21.80 -30.90 -16.69
C GLU A 562 20.80 -30.61 -15.56
N ASN A 563 20.94 -29.45 -14.89
CA ASN A 563 20.05 -29.01 -13.82
C ASN A 563 18.66 -28.56 -14.32
N GLY A 564 18.45 -28.49 -15.64
CA GLY A 564 17.18 -28.11 -16.27
C GLY A 564 17.04 -26.65 -16.67
N LEU A 565 17.93 -25.76 -16.20
CA LEU A 565 18.00 -24.35 -16.63
C LEU A 565 18.81 -24.22 -17.93
N PHE A 566 19.02 -23.01 -18.44
CA PHE A 566 19.71 -22.79 -19.71
C PHE A 566 21.09 -22.17 -19.50
N HIS A 567 22.02 -22.53 -20.37
CA HIS A 567 23.24 -21.74 -20.50
C HIS A 567 22.89 -20.33 -20.94
N GLN A 568 23.45 -19.30 -20.27
CA GLN A 568 23.14 -17.91 -20.62
C GLN A 568 23.66 -17.50 -22.02
N ASN A 569 24.72 -18.17 -22.49
CA ASN A 569 25.38 -17.88 -23.77
C ASN A 569 25.55 -19.14 -24.62
N TYR A 570 25.84 -18.96 -25.90
CA TYR A 570 26.25 -20.01 -26.82
C TYR A 570 27.32 -19.53 -27.79
N TYR A 571 28.26 -20.40 -28.16
CA TYR A 571 29.25 -20.10 -29.19
C TYR A 571 28.60 -20.08 -30.58
N TYR A 572 29.25 -19.48 -31.58
CA TYR A 572 28.73 -19.44 -32.96
C TYR A 572 28.54 -20.79 -33.63
N ASN A 573 29.06 -21.87 -33.06
CA ASN A 573 28.75 -23.25 -33.47
C ASN A 573 27.47 -23.82 -32.81
N GLY A 574 26.74 -23.01 -32.03
CA GLY A 574 25.51 -23.40 -31.32
C GLY A 574 25.71 -24.08 -29.97
N THR A 575 26.95 -24.24 -29.49
CA THR A 575 27.22 -24.92 -28.20
C THR A 575 26.99 -23.95 -27.03
N GLY A 576 26.09 -24.30 -26.11
CA GLY A 576 25.81 -23.52 -24.89
C GLY A 576 26.97 -23.49 -23.89
N PHE A 577 27.17 -22.36 -23.20
CA PHE A 577 28.14 -22.20 -22.12
C PHE A 577 27.75 -21.08 -21.13
N GLY A 578 28.46 -21.02 -19.99
CA GLY A 578 28.20 -20.05 -18.92
C GLY A 578 27.17 -20.54 -17.90
N SER A 579 27.02 -19.81 -16.80
CA SER A 579 25.99 -20.08 -15.78
C SER A 579 24.59 -19.76 -16.31
N SER A 580 23.57 -20.18 -15.58
CA SER A 580 22.20 -19.76 -15.85
C SER A 580 21.98 -18.29 -15.49
N SER A 581 20.96 -17.68 -16.09
CA SER A 581 20.58 -16.28 -15.87
C SER A 581 19.10 -16.23 -15.54
N PRO A 582 18.67 -15.61 -14.43
CA PRO A 582 17.26 -15.51 -14.08
C PRO A 582 16.43 -14.79 -15.16
N TYR A 583 17.04 -13.84 -15.88
CA TYR A 583 16.39 -13.17 -17.01
C TYR A 583 16.16 -14.15 -18.17
N PHE A 584 17.21 -14.81 -18.65
CA PHE A 584 17.15 -15.62 -19.87
C PHE A 584 16.38 -16.93 -19.66
N ASP A 585 16.45 -17.51 -18.46
CA ASP A 585 15.63 -18.66 -18.10
C ASP A 585 14.15 -18.27 -18.07
N GLY A 586 13.81 -17.09 -17.54
CA GLY A 586 12.46 -16.57 -17.54
C GLY A 586 11.92 -16.24 -18.94
N GLU A 587 12.72 -15.56 -19.76
CA GLU A 587 12.38 -15.26 -21.17
C GLU A 587 12.15 -16.55 -21.96
N THR A 588 13.02 -17.54 -21.78
CA THR A 588 12.91 -18.85 -22.44
C THR A 588 11.68 -19.60 -21.95
N LEU A 589 11.43 -19.64 -20.63
CA LEU A 589 10.23 -20.27 -20.07
C LEU A 589 8.96 -19.62 -20.63
N LEU A 590 8.90 -18.29 -20.71
CA LEU A 590 7.76 -17.57 -21.26
C LEU A 590 7.53 -17.91 -22.74
N ALA A 591 8.60 -17.96 -23.54
CA ALA A 591 8.52 -18.34 -24.95
C ALA A 591 7.95 -19.76 -25.11
N LEU A 592 8.41 -20.71 -24.30
CA LEU A 592 7.90 -22.09 -24.30
C LEU A 592 6.42 -22.15 -23.88
N CYS A 593 6.03 -21.45 -22.80
CA CYS A 593 4.64 -21.38 -22.35
C CYS A 593 3.71 -20.82 -23.42
N LYS A 594 4.09 -19.71 -24.05
CA LYS A 594 3.29 -19.09 -25.12
C LYS A 594 3.26 -19.93 -26.39
N ALA A 595 4.35 -20.61 -26.76
CA ALA A 595 4.35 -21.55 -27.88
C ALA A 595 3.41 -22.73 -27.62
N TYR A 596 3.40 -23.26 -26.39
CA TYR A 596 2.44 -24.28 -25.98
C TYR A 596 0.99 -23.80 -26.09
N ASN A 597 0.69 -22.62 -25.53
CA ASN A 597 -0.67 -22.07 -25.47
C ASN A 597 -1.22 -21.64 -26.84
N TYR A 598 -0.37 -21.14 -27.74
CA TYR A 598 -0.83 -20.43 -28.93
C TYR A 598 -0.30 -20.96 -30.27
N MET A 599 0.73 -21.82 -30.26
CA MET A 599 1.39 -22.30 -31.49
C MET A 599 1.29 -23.81 -31.70
N ASN A 600 0.37 -24.49 -30.99
CA ASN A 600 0.15 -25.94 -31.07
C ASN A 600 1.38 -26.80 -30.70
N ARG A 601 2.35 -26.24 -29.96
CA ARG A 601 3.54 -26.95 -29.47
C ARG A 601 3.28 -27.67 -28.16
N THR A 602 2.31 -28.59 -28.19
CA THR A 602 1.88 -29.37 -27.00
C THR A 602 2.97 -30.30 -26.47
N ASP A 603 3.96 -30.63 -27.31
CA ASP A 603 5.17 -31.39 -26.97
C ASP A 603 6.06 -30.69 -25.93
N LEU A 604 5.89 -29.39 -25.72
CA LEU A 604 6.70 -28.60 -24.79
C LEU A 604 6.32 -28.77 -23.31
N LYS A 605 5.13 -29.31 -23.01
CA LYS A 605 4.61 -29.50 -21.65
C LYS A 605 5.63 -30.08 -20.65
N PRO A 606 6.28 -31.24 -20.91
CA PRO A 606 7.20 -31.83 -19.93
C PRO A 606 8.41 -30.94 -19.63
N TYR A 607 8.86 -30.13 -20.60
CA TYR A 607 9.96 -29.20 -20.39
C TYR A 607 9.52 -28.01 -19.54
N ILE A 608 8.37 -27.40 -19.88
CA ILE A 608 7.80 -26.25 -19.16
C ILE A 608 7.64 -26.56 -17.67
N ILE A 609 7.04 -27.71 -17.32
CA ILE A 609 6.82 -28.09 -15.92
C ILE A 609 8.16 -28.17 -15.16
N LYS A 610 9.16 -28.85 -15.74
CA LYS A 610 10.46 -29.05 -15.09
C LYS A 610 11.22 -27.73 -14.92
N ILE A 611 11.18 -26.87 -15.94
CA ILE A 611 11.84 -25.55 -15.91
C ILE A 611 11.15 -24.64 -14.90
N ALA A 612 9.82 -24.55 -14.93
CA ALA A 612 9.05 -23.72 -13.99
C ALA A 612 9.34 -24.09 -12.52
N GLN A 613 9.35 -25.39 -12.21
CA GLN A 613 9.72 -25.88 -10.88
C GLN A 613 11.16 -25.51 -10.50
N LYS A 614 12.11 -25.64 -11.43
CA LYS A 614 13.52 -25.32 -11.15
C LYS A 614 13.75 -23.82 -10.99
N CYS A 615 13.07 -22.99 -11.76
CA CYS A 615 13.10 -21.53 -11.61
C CYS A 615 12.48 -21.10 -10.27
N HIS A 616 11.33 -21.67 -9.89
CA HIS A 616 10.71 -21.40 -8.58
C HIS A 616 11.67 -21.73 -7.43
N GLN A 617 12.27 -22.91 -7.46
CA GLN A 617 13.22 -23.33 -6.43
C GLN A 617 14.45 -22.41 -6.36
N SER A 618 15.08 -22.12 -7.50
CA SER A 618 16.40 -21.46 -7.54
C SER A 618 16.30 -19.94 -7.41
N TYR A 619 15.30 -19.32 -8.04
CA TYR A 619 15.20 -17.86 -8.16
C TYR A 619 14.19 -17.22 -7.21
N ILE A 620 13.42 -18.01 -6.47
CA ILE A 620 12.48 -17.50 -5.48
C ILE A 620 12.84 -18.09 -4.12
N ILE A 621 12.72 -19.41 -3.94
CA ILE A 621 12.88 -20.04 -2.62
C ILE A 621 14.33 -19.90 -2.11
N GLU A 622 15.31 -20.40 -2.85
CA GLU A 622 16.72 -20.36 -2.44
C GLU A 622 17.26 -18.91 -2.41
N ALA A 623 16.86 -18.10 -3.40
CA ALA A 623 17.30 -16.72 -3.51
C ALA A 623 16.82 -15.84 -2.35
N LEU A 624 15.54 -15.94 -1.95
CA LEU A 624 14.96 -15.15 -0.86
C LEU A 624 15.40 -15.65 0.53
N GLN A 625 15.82 -16.91 0.65
CA GLN A 625 16.46 -17.41 1.88
C GLN A 625 17.85 -16.80 2.11
N ILE A 626 18.56 -16.46 1.03
CA ILE A 626 19.90 -15.86 1.09
C ILE A 626 19.81 -14.35 1.33
N ASP A 627 18.92 -13.67 0.62
CA ASP A 627 18.76 -12.22 0.63
C ASP A 627 17.27 -11.86 0.48
N GLU A 628 16.71 -11.17 1.48
CA GLU A 628 15.31 -10.78 1.45
C GLU A 628 14.97 -9.79 0.34
N ASP A 629 15.90 -8.93 -0.13
CA ASP A 629 15.74 -8.05 -1.32
C ASP A 629 16.57 -8.57 -2.51
N SER A 630 16.49 -9.89 -2.75
CA SER A 630 17.35 -10.58 -3.72
C SER A 630 17.31 -10.00 -5.14
N SER A 631 18.48 -9.59 -5.62
CA SER A 631 18.69 -9.23 -7.03
C SER A 631 18.41 -10.37 -8.01
N THR A 632 18.56 -11.63 -7.57
CA THR A 632 18.25 -12.82 -8.38
C THR A 632 16.74 -12.97 -8.55
N THR A 633 15.98 -12.85 -7.46
CA THR A 633 14.50 -12.85 -7.52
C THR A 633 13.98 -11.68 -8.33
N LYS A 634 14.56 -10.48 -8.17
CA LYS A 634 14.25 -9.32 -9.01
C LYS A 634 14.43 -9.62 -10.50
N GLY A 635 15.55 -10.26 -10.88
CA GLY A 635 15.85 -10.56 -12.27
C GLY A 635 14.89 -11.57 -12.90
N PHE A 636 14.34 -12.47 -12.10
CA PHE A 636 13.35 -13.46 -12.56
C PHE A 636 11.90 -12.93 -12.47
N PHE A 637 11.60 -12.02 -11.54
CA PHE A 637 10.24 -11.60 -11.16
C PHE A 637 9.26 -11.43 -12.33
N GLN A 638 9.59 -10.53 -13.25
CA GLN A 638 8.70 -10.16 -14.36
C GLN A 638 8.40 -11.37 -15.24
N TRP A 639 9.47 -12.01 -15.71
CA TRP A 639 9.40 -13.15 -16.62
C TRP A 639 8.76 -14.37 -15.96
N GLY A 640 9.06 -14.60 -14.69
CA GLY A 640 8.51 -15.66 -13.87
C GLY A 640 7.01 -15.52 -13.70
N ILE A 641 6.52 -14.34 -13.28
CA ILE A 641 5.07 -14.12 -13.15
C ILE A 641 4.35 -14.28 -14.47
N MET A 642 4.86 -13.69 -15.56
CA MET A 642 4.22 -13.87 -16.89
C MET A 642 4.20 -15.34 -17.31
N SER A 643 5.26 -16.10 -17.01
CA SER A 643 5.35 -17.52 -17.32
C SER A 643 4.36 -18.35 -16.50
N TYR A 644 4.27 -18.09 -15.20
CA TYR A 644 3.35 -18.79 -14.30
C TYR A 644 1.89 -18.45 -14.61
N TYR A 645 1.63 -17.19 -15.00
CA TYR A 645 0.31 -16.80 -15.48
C TYR A 645 -0.08 -17.58 -16.73
N GLU A 646 0.81 -17.70 -17.73
CA GLU A 646 0.55 -18.51 -18.93
C GLU A 646 0.34 -19.99 -18.61
N ILE A 647 1.00 -20.53 -17.57
CA ILE A 647 0.75 -21.89 -17.08
C ILE A 647 -0.65 -22.01 -16.46
N LEU A 648 -1.10 -21.01 -15.68
CA LEU A 648 -2.44 -20.96 -15.11
C LEU A 648 -3.55 -20.92 -16.18
N GLN A 649 -3.24 -20.45 -17.40
CA GLN A 649 -4.18 -20.48 -18.53
C GLN A 649 -4.32 -21.86 -19.19
N THR A 650 -3.62 -22.88 -18.70
CA THR A 650 -3.71 -24.25 -19.23
C THR A 650 -4.75 -25.09 -18.49
N ASN A 651 -5.20 -26.18 -19.10
CA ASN A 651 -6.04 -27.19 -18.45
C ASN A 651 -5.20 -28.28 -17.74
N TRP A 652 -3.99 -27.98 -17.27
CA TRP A 652 -3.17 -28.97 -16.55
C TRP A 652 -3.68 -29.16 -15.11
N GLU A 653 -3.53 -30.36 -14.57
CA GLU A 653 -3.88 -30.66 -13.17
C GLU A 653 -2.73 -30.27 -12.23
N GLY A 654 -3.05 -29.90 -10.98
CA GLY A 654 -2.06 -29.63 -9.93
C GLY A 654 -1.33 -28.28 -10.08
N LEU A 655 -2.03 -27.26 -10.57
CA LEU A 655 -1.47 -25.92 -10.80
C LEU A 655 -1.68 -24.95 -9.61
N ASP A 656 -2.41 -25.37 -8.59
CA ASP A 656 -2.96 -24.52 -7.52
C ASP A 656 -1.90 -23.71 -6.74
N ASP A 657 -0.64 -24.13 -6.78
CA ASP A 657 0.46 -23.43 -6.12
C ASP A 657 0.89 -22.15 -6.85
N TYR A 658 0.67 -22.02 -8.17
CA TYR A 658 1.22 -20.89 -8.94
C TYR A 658 0.50 -19.57 -8.71
N SER A 659 -0.80 -19.57 -8.38
CA SER A 659 -1.53 -18.35 -8.01
C SER A 659 -0.91 -17.73 -6.75
N THR A 660 -0.65 -18.56 -5.74
CA THR A 660 0.02 -18.16 -4.49
C THR A 660 1.42 -17.62 -4.75
N VAL A 661 2.21 -18.28 -5.61
CA VAL A 661 3.55 -17.81 -5.98
C VAL A 661 3.50 -16.43 -6.65
N ILE A 662 2.55 -16.21 -7.55
CA ILE A 662 2.38 -14.92 -8.24
C ILE A 662 2.02 -13.80 -7.25
N ILE A 663 1.05 -14.04 -6.35
CA ILE A 663 0.65 -13.06 -5.34
C ILE A 663 1.84 -12.71 -4.44
N ASN A 664 2.49 -13.71 -3.86
CA ASN A 664 3.62 -13.51 -2.93
C ASN A 664 4.80 -12.78 -3.60
N LEU A 665 5.11 -13.10 -4.86
CA LEU A 665 6.16 -12.40 -5.60
C LEU A 665 5.78 -10.93 -5.84
N ALA A 666 4.52 -10.64 -6.16
CA ALA A 666 4.04 -9.28 -6.36
C ALA A 666 4.10 -8.47 -5.06
N ASP A 667 3.69 -9.05 -3.93
CA ASP A 667 3.87 -8.41 -2.62
C ASP A 667 5.34 -8.16 -2.30
N TRP A 668 6.20 -9.15 -2.54
CA TRP A 668 7.64 -8.98 -2.36
C TRP A 668 8.19 -7.82 -3.19
N MET A 669 7.81 -7.72 -4.47
CA MET A 669 8.22 -6.63 -5.35
C MET A 669 7.68 -5.26 -4.87
N ILE A 670 6.52 -5.23 -4.24
CA ILE A 670 5.89 -3.99 -3.76
C ILE A 670 6.49 -3.57 -2.41
N ASP A 671 6.49 -4.46 -1.43
CA ASP A 671 6.75 -4.14 -0.02
C ASP A 671 8.23 -4.23 0.35
N VAL A 672 8.94 -5.22 -0.20
CA VAL A 672 10.36 -5.43 0.09
C VAL A 672 11.20 -4.67 -0.93
N HIS A 673 10.92 -4.88 -2.21
CA HIS A 673 11.64 -4.16 -3.27
C HIS A 673 11.19 -2.69 -3.39
N ASN A 674 10.16 -2.24 -2.67
CA ASN A 674 9.72 -0.84 -2.58
C ASN A 674 9.51 -0.17 -3.95
N THR A 675 8.75 -0.82 -4.84
CA THR A 675 8.63 -0.45 -6.26
C THR A 675 8.28 1.03 -6.49
N LEU A 676 7.38 1.62 -5.70
CA LEU A 676 6.96 3.01 -5.88
C LEU A 676 8.06 4.03 -5.53
N ASP A 677 8.95 3.68 -4.60
CA ASP A 677 10.02 4.55 -4.10
C ASP A 677 11.27 4.53 -4.99
N ARG A 678 11.35 3.61 -5.96
CA ARG A 678 12.50 3.52 -6.87
C ARG A 678 12.61 4.77 -7.73
N THR A 679 13.83 5.28 -7.87
CA THR A 679 14.12 6.53 -8.61
C THR A 679 14.24 6.34 -10.11
N ARG A 680 14.58 5.13 -10.57
CA ARG A 680 14.65 4.76 -11.98
C ARG A 680 13.34 4.13 -12.46
N ASN A 681 13.18 4.02 -13.78
CA ASN A 681 12.00 3.46 -14.40
C ASN A 681 11.83 1.98 -14.00
N THR A 682 10.63 1.63 -13.53
CA THR A 682 10.26 0.30 -13.03
C THR A 682 9.16 -0.35 -13.86
N ALA A 683 9.02 0.00 -15.14
CA ALA A 683 8.01 -0.55 -16.04
C ALA A 683 7.94 -2.09 -16.00
N TYR A 684 9.11 -2.73 -15.90
CA TYR A 684 9.23 -4.18 -15.76
C TYR A 684 8.50 -4.78 -14.56
N ALA A 685 8.37 -4.03 -13.47
CA ALA A 685 7.64 -4.49 -12.29
C ALA A 685 6.12 -4.54 -12.59
N TYR A 686 5.60 -3.56 -13.32
CA TYR A 686 4.17 -3.49 -13.65
C TYR A 686 3.74 -4.58 -14.65
N GLU A 687 4.64 -5.00 -15.55
CA GLU A 687 4.39 -6.19 -16.38
C GLU A 687 4.08 -7.43 -15.52
N GLY A 688 4.74 -7.61 -14.36
CA GLY A 688 4.41 -8.67 -13.40
C GLY A 688 3.20 -8.36 -12.51
N ILE A 689 3.16 -7.17 -11.90
CA ILE A 689 2.10 -6.79 -10.93
C ILE A 689 0.71 -6.78 -11.61
N ILE A 690 0.60 -6.42 -12.89
CA ILE A 690 -0.70 -6.47 -13.60
C ILE A 690 -1.20 -7.91 -13.74
N HIS A 691 -0.33 -8.88 -14.02
CA HIS A 691 -0.75 -10.29 -14.02
C HIS A 691 -1.15 -10.76 -12.62
N ALA A 692 -0.45 -10.32 -11.57
CA ALA A 692 -0.85 -10.62 -10.20
C ALA A 692 -2.20 -9.98 -9.82
N TYR A 693 -2.48 -8.78 -10.34
CA TYR A 693 -3.80 -8.15 -10.23
C TYR A 693 -4.89 -9.00 -10.89
N VAL A 694 -4.67 -9.51 -12.11
CA VAL A 694 -5.62 -10.41 -12.77
C VAL A 694 -5.84 -11.68 -11.93
N VAL A 695 -4.76 -12.32 -11.47
CA VAL A 695 -4.84 -13.52 -10.63
C VAL A 695 -5.60 -13.25 -9.33
N SER A 696 -5.39 -12.09 -8.69
CA SER A 696 -6.12 -11.71 -7.47
C SER A 696 -7.64 -11.62 -7.70
N ILE A 697 -8.07 -11.20 -8.90
CA ILE A 697 -9.49 -11.20 -9.28
C ILE A 697 -9.97 -12.64 -9.44
N ASP A 698 -9.23 -13.47 -10.16
CA ASP A 698 -9.59 -14.87 -10.45
C ASP A 698 -9.77 -15.70 -9.18
N ILE A 699 -8.95 -15.45 -8.15
CA ILE A 699 -9.03 -16.14 -6.85
C ILE A 699 -9.88 -15.41 -5.80
N ASN A 700 -10.54 -14.30 -6.17
CA ASN A 700 -11.37 -13.47 -5.28
C ASN A 700 -10.62 -12.91 -4.05
N ASP A 701 -9.34 -12.55 -4.21
CA ASP A 701 -8.52 -11.91 -3.19
C ASP A 701 -8.65 -10.38 -3.26
N GLN A 702 -9.48 -9.82 -2.37
CA GLN A 702 -9.81 -8.40 -2.38
C GLN A 702 -8.68 -7.50 -1.91
N PHE A 703 -7.88 -7.98 -0.96
CA PHE A 703 -6.77 -7.20 -0.40
C PHE A 703 -5.71 -6.97 -1.48
N HIS A 704 -5.25 -8.04 -2.13
CA HIS A 704 -4.23 -7.94 -3.17
C HIS A 704 -4.75 -7.23 -4.42
N LYS A 705 -6.03 -7.43 -4.77
CA LYS A 705 -6.66 -6.68 -5.87
C LYS A 705 -6.54 -5.17 -5.67
N GLN A 706 -6.92 -4.66 -4.50
CA GLN A 706 -6.87 -3.22 -4.21
C GLN A 706 -5.44 -2.70 -4.18
N LYS A 707 -4.57 -3.41 -3.45
CA LYS A 707 -3.14 -3.08 -3.32
C LYS A 707 -2.46 -2.98 -4.69
N PHE A 708 -2.60 -4.02 -5.51
CA PHE A 708 -1.94 -4.07 -6.82
C PHE A 708 -2.50 -3.01 -7.76
N LYS A 709 -3.83 -2.80 -7.78
CA LYS A 709 -4.42 -1.73 -8.58
C LYS A 709 -3.86 -0.36 -8.21
N GLN A 710 -3.79 -0.04 -6.92
CA GLN A 710 -3.27 1.24 -6.45
C GLN A 710 -1.80 1.43 -6.86
N VAL A 711 -0.99 0.39 -6.72
CA VAL A 711 0.43 0.42 -7.13
C VAL A 711 0.57 0.61 -8.64
N ILE A 712 -0.27 -0.07 -9.45
CA ILE A 712 -0.31 0.08 -10.90
C ILE A 712 -0.69 1.53 -11.26
N ASP A 713 -1.75 2.08 -10.67
CA ASP A 713 -2.23 3.44 -10.94
C ASP A 713 -1.14 4.49 -10.64
N ILE A 714 -0.57 4.47 -9.43
CA ILE A 714 0.47 5.45 -9.01
C ILE A 714 1.73 5.29 -9.86
N GLY A 715 2.13 4.04 -10.06
CA GLY A 715 3.35 3.66 -10.75
C GLY A 715 3.35 4.06 -12.22
N LEU A 716 2.35 3.62 -12.97
CA LEU A 716 2.24 3.96 -14.38
C LEU A 716 2.01 5.45 -14.58
N TYR A 717 1.36 6.16 -13.65
CA TYR A 717 1.16 7.60 -13.78
C TYR A 717 2.51 8.32 -13.75
N LYS A 718 3.33 7.98 -12.74
CA LYS A 718 4.71 8.47 -12.61
C LYS A 718 5.52 8.20 -13.88
N LEU A 719 5.50 6.96 -14.39
CA LEU A 719 6.31 6.61 -15.56
C LEU A 719 5.79 7.23 -16.87
N THR A 720 4.47 7.35 -17.03
CA THR A 720 3.85 8.06 -18.16
C THR A 720 4.24 9.53 -18.16
N SER A 721 4.45 10.13 -16.98
CA SER A 721 4.93 11.51 -16.88
C SER A 721 6.35 11.73 -17.39
N TRP A 722 7.10 10.67 -17.62
CA TRP A 722 8.48 10.70 -18.12
C TRP A 722 8.58 10.48 -19.63
N GLN A 723 7.46 10.48 -20.34
CA GLN A 723 7.41 10.33 -21.79
C GLN A 723 7.58 11.67 -22.52
N VAL A 724 8.57 11.76 -23.39
CA VAL A 724 8.84 12.94 -24.22
C VAL A 724 7.69 13.17 -25.20
N GLY A 725 7.08 14.36 -25.16
CA GLY A 725 5.88 14.67 -25.98
C GLY A 725 4.65 13.82 -25.65
N GLY A 726 4.66 13.16 -24.48
CA GLY A 726 3.54 12.36 -23.97
C GLY A 726 2.45 13.21 -23.29
N PRO A 727 1.37 12.57 -22.81
CA PRO A 727 0.19 13.26 -22.30
C PRO A 727 0.37 13.91 -20.91
N LEU A 728 1.41 13.55 -20.15
CA LEU A 728 1.56 13.91 -18.74
C LEU A 728 2.96 14.46 -18.39
N GLN A 729 3.59 15.25 -19.27
CA GLN A 729 5.00 15.63 -19.15
C GLN A 729 5.39 16.23 -17.77
N ASN A 730 6.46 15.69 -17.18
CA ASN A 730 7.05 16.21 -15.95
C ASN A 730 7.81 17.55 -16.17
N GLN A 731 8.25 18.18 -15.08
CA GLN A 731 8.92 19.50 -15.14
C GLN A 731 10.22 19.48 -15.96
N TYR A 732 10.99 18.38 -15.94
CA TYR A 732 12.23 18.29 -16.70
C TYR A 732 11.95 18.34 -18.21
N LEU A 733 10.93 17.62 -18.68
CA LEU A 733 10.49 17.62 -20.07
C LEU A 733 9.92 18.97 -20.50
N LEU A 734 9.17 19.65 -19.62
CA LEU A 734 8.67 21.00 -19.87
C LEU A 734 9.81 22.02 -20.01
N ASN A 735 10.91 21.84 -19.28
CA ASN A 735 12.10 22.70 -19.36
C ASN A 735 13.00 22.39 -20.57
N HIS A 736 12.87 21.21 -21.18
CA HIS A 736 13.66 20.76 -22.32
C HIS A 736 12.75 20.29 -23.47
N PRO A 737 11.90 21.18 -24.04
CA PRO A 737 11.01 20.80 -25.12
C PRO A 737 11.83 20.43 -26.37
N THR A 738 11.39 19.37 -27.06
CA THR A 738 11.99 18.92 -28.32
C THR A 738 10.91 18.57 -29.33
N SER A 739 11.19 18.78 -30.61
CA SER A 739 10.36 18.35 -31.74
C SER A 739 11.04 17.25 -32.57
N ASP A 740 12.12 16.68 -32.05
CA ASP A 740 12.89 15.65 -32.75
C ASP A 740 12.13 14.32 -32.79
N SER A 741 11.93 13.77 -33.99
CA SER A 741 11.27 12.48 -34.21
C SER A 741 11.97 11.32 -33.53
N PHE A 742 13.28 11.38 -33.28
CA PHE A 742 14.01 10.34 -32.53
C PHE A 742 13.73 10.39 -31.01
N ALA A 743 13.21 11.51 -30.51
CA ALA A 743 12.89 11.69 -29.10
C ALA A 743 11.40 11.50 -28.78
N ILE A 744 10.50 12.00 -29.63
CA ILE A 744 9.06 11.98 -29.38
C ILE A 744 8.57 10.56 -29.09
N GLY A 745 7.90 10.40 -27.95
CA GLY A 745 7.33 9.15 -27.45
C GLY A 745 8.29 8.28 -26.65
N GLY A 746 9.58 8.59 -26.65
CA GLY A 746 10.58 7.91 -25.83
C GLY A 746 10.38 8.20 -24.35
N ILE A 747 10.76 7.25 -23.49
CA ILE A 747 10.57 7.34 -22.05
C ILE A 747 11.91 7.42 -21.34
N MET A 748 12.04 8.40 -20.45
CA MET A 748 13.24 8.57 -19.66
C MET A 748 13.39 7.45 -18.62
N ASN A 749 14.63 7.03 -18.37
CA ASN A 749 14.93 6.07 -17.30
C ASN A 749 14.92 6.70 -15.90
N HIS A 750 15.03 8.02 -15.80
CA HIS A 750 14.99 8.78 -14.56
C HIS A 750 14.32 10.14 -14.83
N LYS A 751 13.61 10.69 -13.84
CA LYS A 751 12.82 11.93 -14.00
C LYS A 751 13.59 13.17 -14.50
N GLU A 752 14.91 13.16 -14.38
CA GLU A 752 15.82 14.29 -14.63
C GLU A 752 16.99 13.95 -15.56
N GLU A 753 16.97 12.78 -16.23
CA GLU A 753 18.02 12.35 -17.17
C GLU A 753 17.47 12.36 -18.60
N PRO A 754 18.21 12.87 -19.61
CA PRO A 754 17.70 13.02 -20.97
C PRO A 754 17.81 11.76 -21.84
N PHE A 755 18.27 10.65 -21.28
CA PHE A 755 18.55 9.43 -22.05
C PHE A 755 17.28 8.61 -22.30
N LEU A 756 17.04 8.27 -23.57
CA LEU A 756 15.93 7.46 -24.05
C LEU A 756 16.49 6.14 -24.59
N ARG A 757 16.35 5.08 -23.81
CA ARG A 757 16.77 3.73 -24.23
C ARG A 757 15.60 2.93 -24.79
N ILE A 758 15.87 2.11 -25.80
CA ILE A 758 14.84 1.30 -26.45
C ILE A 758 14.15 0.32 -25.48
N ASP A 759 14.89 -0.25 -24.53
CA ASP A 759 14.37 -1.20 -23.55
C ASP A 759 13.41 -0.54 -22.55
N VAL A 760 13.71 0.69 -22.14
CA VAL A 760 12.86 1.46 -21.22
C VAL A 760 11.51 1.75 -21.86
N THR A 761 11.50 2.23 -23.12
CA THR A 761 10.26 2.46 -23.86
C THR A 761 9.52 1.14 -24.09
N GLN A 762 10.22 0.06 -24.47
CA GLN A 762 9.62 -1.24 -24.70
C GLN A 762 8.90 -1.80 -23.47
N HIS A 763 9.57 -1.86 -22.31
CA HIS A 763 8.95 -2.35 -21.08
C HIS A 763 7.74 -1.51 -20.67
N GLN A 764 7.83 -0.17 -20.78
CA GLN A 764 6.71 0.70 -20.46
C GLN A 764 5.53 0.46 -21.41
N MET A 765 5.76 0.31 -22.71
CA MET A 765 4.69 0.06 -23.67
C MET A 765 4.01 -1.27 -23.41
N HIS A 766 4.75 -2.32 -23.02
CA HIS A 766 4.12 -3.58 -22.64
C HIS A 766 3.27 -3.42 -21.37
N ALA A 767 3.78 -2.74 -20.33
CA ALA A 767 3.01 -2.46 -19.12
C ALA A 767 1.73 -1.64 -19.42
N VAL A 768 1.81 -0.66 -20.31
CA VAL A 768 0.66 0.15 -20.78
C VAL A 768 -0.36 -0.72 -21.52
N ILE A 769 0.08 -1.59 -22.43
CA ILE A 769 -0.81 -2.54 -23.15
C ILE A 769 -1.54 -3.45 -22.16
N LEU A 770 -0.82 -3.99 -21.17
CA LEU A 770 -1.40 -4.84 -20.12
C LEU A 770 -2.40 -4.06 -19.28
N ALA A 771 -2.09 -2.82 -18.89
CA ALA A 771 -2.97 -2.00 -18.08
C ALA A 771 -4.27 -1.63 -18.81
N LEU A 772 -4.18 -1.23 -20.08
CA LEU A 772 -5.36 -1.04 -20.94
C LEU A 772 -6.23 -2.30 -20.92
N THR A 773 -5.61 -3.45 -21.22
CA THR A 773 -6.32 -4.73 -21.42
C THR A 773 -6.97 -5.28 -20.14
N TYR A 774 -6.31 -5.15 -18.99
CA TYR A 774 -6.69 -5.88 -17.78
C TYR A 774 -7.14 -5.01 -16.61
N VAL A 775 -6.75 -3.74 -16.57
CA VAL A 775 -6.99 -2.87 -15.40
C VAL A 775 -8.07 -1.83 -15.68
N TYR A 776 -8.04 -1.24 -16.87
CA TYR A 776 -8.94 -0.15 -17.26
C TYR A 776 -10.04 -0.58 -18.25
N ASP A 777 -10.07 -1.86 -18.65
CA ASP A 777 -11.04 -2.45 -19.60
C ASP A 777 -11.19 -1.64 -20.90
N CYS A 778 -10.04 -1.27 -21.47
CA CYS A 778 -9.88 -0.70 -22.82
C CYS A 778 -9.02 -1.63 -23.71
#